data_AF-D7JF72-F1
#
_entry.id   AF-D7JF72-F1
#
_cell.length_a   1.000
_cell.length_b   1.000
_cell.length_c   1.000
_cell.angle_alpha   90.00
_cell.angle_beta   90.00
_cell.angle_gamma   90.00
#
_symmetry.space_group_name_H-M   'P 1'
#
loop_
_entity.id
_entity.type
_entity.pdbx_description
1 polymer ?
#
loop_
_entity_poly.entity_id
_entity_poly.type
_entity_poly.pdbx_seq_one_letter_code
_entity_poly.pdbx_strand_id
1 'polypeptide(L)'
;MKSVFQKCLIALLAILWCVSLVQAQSVNMSRYITLTVEKGADILLDIAADAANTPIKIVSGDKEQTITVGTSWTGVKSYAAGDATMTVYGDALKLDCSKNGAKVTGLNTSSNAQLQLLFCYKDSISSLDLSNNEELKSLHCFGDKLTSLDVSKNKQLQWLKCHDNRLTTIDVSHNTQLKYMTCYGNDFTTAALDNIYCLLPDRTGQKAGEIQPLLNASSSEKNKVLATNGNNAIARNWKVQYSQNSSVITGFTGTKQCGGSSGVNMDRYITLTVVSGEEINLNFFADADNTPIKIVSGTKEQTITVGASWTGMNKYITDGSTMTVYGNVQKFSCGGNGKNITGLDVSHNSQLTILYCDKNAIISLNVSGNTELKNLDCKENAIASLDLSNCKQLKWVYCNKNALTSLNVSKCEQLELLKCYENKLTSLDVGNNAMLKMLYCEENALTSLDVSRNTELISLYCQQNSISSLNLGGNTKLRILFCYENALNSLDVSKCTQLEWLYCADNPISTLDISHNKHLSTLYCYGNNFTTAALDDIYCSLPDRKGKSKGDIAPLLNASSVDKSKVLATNGNNAAVRGWKAIYYEGNSEITGFTGTKQCGGGSGVNMDRYITLTVDKGKEIFLSVYASADNTPIKIVSGDKEYTFNTGAGWTKMSKYTAGAGTMTIYGNVWQFNCRDNAANITGLDASHNAELQTLICNNNAIASLNVSGNTDLIGLYCLGNALTTLDVSKNMKLANLYCYENSLTTLDIGNNTELAFLDCRSNKLTSLDVSKNKKLKTLDCRSNKLTAIDLSNNTELESFHCSENALSTLDLSHNSELNSLYCYGNNFTTAALDDIYCSLPNRGGQAIIGLIQPLLNASSPDKDKVLATNGNNAATKNWALTYYENDAEITGFTGTHQCGGGTGIDETKDLLSLAVYPNPVKDILNIATDKPVHNIRIYNVYGTEVAHATDTNSINVSHLPAGVYMVRADGKVARIIKE
;
A
#
# COMPACT_ATOMS: atom_id res chain seq x y z
N MET A 1 -71.83 -23.77 4.89
CA MET A 1 -71.43 -24.40 6.18
C MET A 1 -70.00 -24.98 6.19
N LYS A 2 -69.08 -24.55 5.30
CA LYS A 2 -67.65 -24.94 5.34
C LYS A 2 -66.68 -23.79 5.71
N SER A 3 -67.14 -22.53 5.85
CA SER A 3 -66.26 -21.39 6.19
C SER A 3 -66.27 -20.98 7.66
N VAL A 4 -67.19 -21.49 8.48
CA VAL A 4 -67.24 -21.21 9.93
C VAL A 4 -66.40 -22.24 10.72
N PHE A 5 -66.38 -23.50 10.29
CA PHE A 5 -65.54 -24.53 10.94
C PHE A 5 -64.04 -24.32 10.68
N GLN A 6 -63.65 -23.76 9.53
CA GLN A 6 -62.24 -23.49 9.22
C GLN A 6 -61.72 -22.23 9.94
N LYS A 7 -62.61 -21.27 10.28
CA LYS A 7 -62.25 -20.09 11.09
C LYS A 7 -62.25 -20.38 12.59
N CYS A 8 -63.08 -21.29 13.09
CA CYS A 8 -62.98 -21.73 14.49
C CYS A 8 -61.78 -22.66 14.75
N LEU A 9 -61.35 -23.48 13.79
CA LEU A 9 -60.17 -24.33 13.97
C LEU A 9 -58.84 -23.55 13.92
N ILE A 10 -58.79 -22.45 13.15
CA ILE A 10 -57.62 -21.54 13.13
C ILE A 10 -57.62 -20.63 14.38
N ALA A 11 -58.78 -20.26 14.92
CA ALA A 11 -58.84 -19.51 16.19
C ALA A 11 -58.52 -20.37 17.42
N LEU A 12 -58.86 -21.66 17.43
CA LEU A 12 -58.49 -22.58 18.51
C LEU A 12 -57.03 -23.02 18.47
N LEU A 13 -56.38 -23.00 17.30
CA LEU A 13 -54.92 -23.17 17.19
C LEU A 13 -54.12 -21.89 17.51
N ALA A 14 -54.75 -20.70 17.42
CA ALA A 14 -54.15 -19.44 17.86
C ALA A 14 -54.28 -19.18 19.37
N ILE A 15 -55.24 -19.83 20.06
CA ILE A 15 -55.41 -19.72 21.53
C ILE A 15 -54.58 -20.76 22.30
N LEU A 16 -53.99 -21.76 21.61
CA LEU A 16 -53.06 -22.73 22.19
C LEU A 16 -51.57 -22.38 22.01
N TRP A 17 -51.25 -21.20 21.49
CA TRP A 17 -49.88 -20.67 21.36
C TRP A 17 -49.67 -19.30 22.04
N CYS A 18 -50.52 -18.96 23.03
CA CYS A 18 -50.28 -17.86 23.97
C CYS A 18 -50.10 -18.35 25.42
N VAL A 19 -49.59 -19.56 25.62
CA VAL A 19 -48.70 -19.79 26.76
C VAL A 19 -47.32 -19.48 26.21
N SER A 20 -46.85 -18.26 26.44
CA SER A 20 -45.44 -17.94 26.25
C SER A 20 -44.65 -18.99 27.03
N LEU A 21 -44.04 -19.94 26.32
CA LEU A 21 -42.86 -20.63 26.79
C LEU A 21 -41.83 -19.52 27.04
N VAL A 22 -41.80 -19.04 28.29
CA VAL A 22 -40.70 -18.22 28.80
C VAL A 22 -39.48 -19.13 28.70
N GLN A 23 -38.78 -19.04 27.59
CA GLN A 23 -37.44 -19.57 27.48
C GLN A 23 -36.64 -18.81 28.54
N ALA A 24 -36.27 -19.49 29.63
CA ALA A 24 -35.52 -18.88 30.70
C ALA A 24 -34.30 -18.22 30.08
N GLN A 25 -34.21 -16.89 30.15
CA GLN A 25 -33.03 -16.17 29.71
C GLN A 25 -31.82 -16.79 30.44
N SER A 26 -30.73 -17.04 29.74
CA SER A 26 -29.48 -17.41 30.41
C SER A 26 -28.93 -16.17 31.10
N VAL A 27 -28.40 -16.32 32.33
CA VAL A 27 -27.76 -15.21 33.05
C VAL A 27 -26.59 -14.67 32.23
N ASN A 28 -26.54 -13.35 32.02
CA ASN A 28 -25.41 -12.72 31.39
C ASN A 28 -24.19 -12.72 32.32
N MET A 29 -23.25 -13.63 32.08
CA MET A 29 -22.05 -13.78 32.93
C MET A 29 -20.94 -12.76 32.61
N SER A 30 -21.02 -12.01 31.49
CA SER A 30 -20.00 -11.01 31.13
C SER A 30 -20.19 -9.68 31.84
N ARG A 31 -21.41 -9.39 32.31
CA ARG A 31 -21.73 -8.22 33.13
C ARG A 31 -21.84 -8.65 34.58
N TYR A 32 -21.03 -8.04 35.44
CA TYR A 32 -21.05 -8.35 36.86
C TYR A 32 -20.54 -7.21 37.73
N ILE A 33 -20.92 -7.27 39.01
CA ILE A 33 -20.47 -6.38 40.07
C ILE A 33 -19.92 -7.24 41.20
N THR A 34 -18.76 -6.87 41.74
CA THR A 34 -18.09 -7.64 42.80
C THR A 34 -18.04 -6.84 44.09
N LEU A 35 -18.42 -7.49 45.18
CA LEU A 35 -18.38 -6.96 46.54
C LEU A 35 -17.33 -7.73 47.35
N THR A 36 -16.52 -7.02 48.12
CA THR A 36 -15.70 -7.61 49.18
C THR A 36 -16.57 -7.69 50.44
N VAL A 37 -16.84 -8.92 50.88
CA VAL A 37 -17.81 -9.20 51.94
C VAL A 37 -17.20 -10.00 53.09
N GLU A 38 -17.77 -9.89 54.29
CA GLU A 38 -17.39 -10.74 55.42
C GLU A 38 -17.91 -12.18 55.21
N LYS A 39 -16.99 -13.14 55.16
CA LYS A 39 -17.35 -14.56 54.98
C LYS A 39 -18.27 -15.03 56.11
N GLY A 40 -19.38 -15.67 55.75
CA GLY A 40 -20.41 -16.16 56.66
C GLY A 40 -21.45 -15.10 57.05
N ALA A 41 -21.31 -13.85 56.60
CA ALA A 41 -22.28 -12.81 56.87
C ALA A 41 -23.44 -12.80 55.86
N ASP A 42 -24.60 -12.36 56.34
CA ASP A 42 -25.75 -12.04 55.51
C ASP A 42 -25.61 -10.63 54.93
N ILE A 43 -25.62 -10.54 53.59
CA ILE A 43 -25.45 -9.32 52.80
C ILE A 43 -26.79 -8.88 52.21
N LEU A 44 -27.16 -7.63 52.48
CA LEU A 44 -28.36 -6.98 51.98
C LEU A 44 -28.12 -6.44 50.57
N LEU A 45 -28.91 -6.90 49.61
CA LEU A 45 -28.91 -6.43 48.23
C LEU A 45 -30.34 -6.14 47.74
N ASP A 46 -30.51 -5.07 46.96
CA ASP A 46 -31.66 -4.86 46.09
C ASP A 46 -31.15 -4.58 44.67
N ILE A 47 -31.79 -5.17 43.67
CA ILE A 47 -31.30 -5.20 42.29
C ILE A 47 -32.46 -4.96 41.34
N ALA A 48 -32.26 -4.12 40.33
CA ALA A 48 -33.18 -3.98 39.21
C ALA A 48 -32.41 -4.04 37.89
N ALA A 49 -33.01 -4.64 36.87
CA ALA A 49 -32.40 -4.88 35.57
C ALA A 49 -32.92 -3.93 34.47
N ASP A 50 -32.39 -4.10 33.27
CA ASP A 50 -32.79 -3.39 32.06
C ASP A 50 -34.16 -3.82 31.50
N ALA A 51 -34.56 -5.07 31.73
CA ALA A 51 -35.80 -5.65 31.25
C ALA A 51 -36.61 -6.35 32.36
N ALA A 52 -37.88 -6.64 32.07
CA ALA A 52 -38.70 -7.48 32.93
C ALA A 52 -38.28 -8.94 32.79
N ASN A 53 -38.32 -9.70 33.89
CA ASN A 53 -37.96 -11.11 33.95
C ASN A 53 -36.47 -11.42 33.69
N THR A 54 -35.56 -10.46 33.94
CA THR A 54 -34.12 -10.66 33.77
C THR A 54 -33.57 -11.54 34.90
N PRO A 55 -32.84 -12.63 34.58
CA PRO A 55 -32.19 -13.47 35.57
C PRO A 55 -30.87 -12.87 36.05
N ILE A 56 -30.68 -12.82 37.36
CA ILE A 56 -29.45 -12.36 38.03
C ILE A 56 -28.92 -13.52 38.88
N LYS A 57 -27.64 -13.85 38.73
CA LYS A 57 -26.98 -14.88 39.54
C LYS A 57 -26.06 -14.23 40.56
N ILE A 58 -26.31 -14.51 41.84
CA ILE A 58 -25.48 -14.05 42.96
C ILE A 58 -24.64 -15.24 43.41
N VAL A 59 -23.33 -15.07 43.47
CA VAL A 59 -22.37 -16.14 43.79
C VAL A 59 -21.39 -15.67 44.85
N SER A 60 -21.18 -16.46 45.89
CA SER A 60 -20.16 -16.27 46.92
C SER A 60 -19.70 -17.62 47.45
N GLY A 61 -18.53 -18.09 47.00
CA GLY A 61 -18.01 -19.42 47.36
C GLY A 61 -18.91 -20.56 46.89
N ASP A 62 -19.34 -21.41 47.84
CA ASP A 62 -20.29 -22.50 47.61
C ASP A 62 -21.77 -22.04 47.60
N LYS A 63 -22.04 -20.77 47.90
CA LYS A 63 -23.39 -20.19 47.88
C LYS A 63 -23.65 -19.55 46.52
N GLU A 64 -24.57 -20.13 45.77
CA GLU A 64 -25.10 -19.52 44.55
C GLU A 64 -26.63 -19.49 44.55
N GLN A 65 -27.19 -18.39 44.05
CA GLN A 65 -28.62 -18.22 43.90
C GLN A 65 -28.92 -17.45 42.62
N THR A 66 -29.85 -17.94 41.81
CA THR A 66 -30.40 -17.19 40.68
C THR A 66 -31.76 -16.64 41.06
N ILE A 67 -31.92 -15.33 40.92
CA ILE A 67 -33.19 -14.62 41.11
C ILE A 67 -33.64 -14.04 39.77
N THR A 68 -34.94 -13.82 39.63
CA THR A 68 -35.50 -13.09 38.50
C THR A 68 -35.93 -11.71 38.98
N VAL A 69 -35.43 -10.65 38.33
CA VAL A 69 -35.72 -9.26 38.67
C VAL A 69 -36.36 -8.55 37.47
N GLY A 70 -36.98 -7.39 37.72
CA GLY A 70 -37.53 -6.54 36.67
C GLY A 70 -36.86 -5.16 36.64
N THR A 71 -37.51 -4.20 35.98
CA THR A 71 -37.01 -2.82 35.85
C THR A 71 -37.21 -1.97 37.12
N SER A 72 -37.99 -2.47 38.06
CA SER A 72 -38.24 -1.87 39.38
C SER A 72 -37.43 -2.58 40.46
N TRP A 73 -37.11 -1.85 41.53
CA TRP A 73 -36.49 -2.42 42.73
C TRP A 73 -37.31 -3.61 43.24
N THR A 74 -36.60 -4.67 43.62
CA THR A 74 -37.22 -5.93 44.06
C THR A 74 -37.55 -5.94 45.56
N GLY A 75 -37.07 -4.93 46.29
CA GLY A 75 -37.03 -4.92 47.74
C GLY A 75 -35.73 -5.52 48.25
N VAL A 76 -35.19 -4.94 49.33
CA VAL A 76 -33.94 -5.41 49.95
C VAL A 76 -34.10 -6.85 50.42
N LYS A 77 -33.21 -7.73 49.96
CA LYS A 77 -33.14 -9.14 50.32
C LYS A 77 -31.77 -9.47 50.90
N SER A 78 -31.71 -10.52 51.71
CA SER A 78 -30.51 -10.99 52.36
C SER A 78 -29.95 -12.22 51.63
N TYR A 79 -28.64 -12.23 51.38
CA TYR A 79 -27.90 -13.29 50.71
C TYR A 79 -26.67 -13.68 51.54
N ALA A 80 -26.51 -14.97 51.83
CA ALA A 80 -25.38 -15.46 52.63
C ALA A 80 -24.07 -15.43 51.82
N ALA A 81 -23.03 -14.84 52.40
CA ALA A 81 -21.68 -14.85 51.84
C ALA A 81 -20.95 -16.17 52.18
N GLY A 82 -20.77 -17.08 51.20
CA GLY A 82 -19.98 -18.31 51.39
C GLY A 82 -18.47 -18.09 51.36
N ASP A 83 -18.02 -16.93 50.87
CA ASP A 83 -16.61 -16.56 50.78
C ASP A 83 -16.39 -15.06 51.05
N ALA A 84 -15.15 -14.60 51.03
CA ALA A 84 -14.77 -13.19 51.21
C ALA A 84 -15.18 -12.27 50.03
N THR A 85 -15.76 -12.85 48.98
CA THR A 85 -16.20 -12.15 47.77
C THR A 85 -17.60 -12.60 47.40
N MET A 86 -18.45 -11.65 47.00
CA MET A 86 -19.76 -11.89 46.44
C MET A 86 -19.86 -11.20 45.09
N THR A 87 -20.23 -11.96 44.06
CA THR A 87 -20.37 -11.46 42.68
C THR A 87 -21.82 -11.54 42.24
N VAL A 88 -22.34 -10.43 41.74
CA VAL A 88 -23.67 -10.30 41.16
C VAL A 88 -23.52 -10.28 39.64
N TYR A 89 -23.85 -11.40 38.98
CA TYR A 89 -23.84 -11.57 37.52
C TYR A 89 -25.21 -11.28 36.91
N GLY A 90 -25.21 -10.59 35.77
CA GLY A 90 -26.39 -10.33 34.96
C GLY A 90 -26.56 -8.86 34.60
N ASP A 91 -27.61 -8.57 33.83
CA ASP A 91 -27.87 -7.25 33.25
C ASP A 91 -28.46 -6.23 34.25
N ALA A 92 -27.83 -6.12 35.44
CA ALA A 92 -28.22 -5.19 36.48
C ALA A 92 -28.01 -3.74 36.03
N LEU A 93 -29.06 -2.92 36.17
CA LEU A 93 -29.06 -1.49 35.84
C LEU A 93 -29.05 -0.62 37.10
N LYS A 94 -29.53 -1.17 38.23
CA LYS A 94 -29.55 -0.53 39.54
C LYS A 94 -29.09 -1.53 40.60
N LEU A 95 -28.22 -1.09 41.48
CA LEU A 95 -27.76 -1.89 42.62
C LEU A 95 -27.85 -1.06 43.90
N ASP A 96 -28.51 -1.62 44.91
CA ASP A 96 -28.44 -1.18 46.29
C ASP A 96 -27.75 -2.28 47.11
N CYS A 97 -26.59 -1.97 47.65
CA CYS A 97 -25.83 -2.81 48.57
C CYS A 97 -25.55 -2.08 49.90
N SER A 98 -26.38 -1.07 50.21
CA SER A 98 -26.24 -0.21 51.38
C SER A 98 -26.62 -0.89 52.70
N LYS A 99 -26.19 -0.27 53.80
CA LYS A 99 -26.56 -0.63 55.20
C LYS A 99 -26.10 -2.03 55.63
N ASN A 100 -25.03 -2.54 55.05
CA ASN A 100 -24.35 -3.75 55.48
C ASN A 100 -23.31 -3.50 56.59
N GLY A 101 -22.97 -2.23 56.87
CA GLY A 101 -22.01 -1.87 57.91
C GLY A 101 -20.62 -2.44 57.64
N ALA A 102 -19.98 -3.04 58.64
CA ALA A 102 -18.64 -3.62 58.49
C ALA A 102 -18.57 -4.84 57.55
N LYS A 103 -19.71 -5.40 57.15
CA LYS A 103 -19.79 -6.62 56.34
C LYS A 103 -19.43 -6.41 54.88
N VAL A 104 -19.49 -5.17 54.37
CA VAL A 104 -19.10 -4.83 52.99
C VAL A 104 -17.99 -3.78 53.06
N THR A 105 -16.81 -4.12 52.55
CA THR A 105 -15.59 -3.28 52.66
C THR A 105 -15.00 -2.84 51.33
N GLY A 106 -15.50 -3.38 50.23
CA GLY A 106 -15.04 -3.05 48.89
C GLY A 106 -16.12 -3.30 47.84
N LEU A 107 -16.07 -2.52 46.77
CA LEU A 107 -17.05 -2.58 45.69
C LEU A 107 -16.36 -2.27 44.36
N ASN A 108 -16.53 -3.16 43.38
CA ASN A 108 -16.02 -3.00 42.03
C ASN A 108 -17.16 -3.17 41.01
N THR A 109 -17.49 -2.08 40.30
CA THR A 109 -18.55 -2.01 39.29
C THR A 109 -18.01 -1.89 37.86
N SER A 110 -16.69 -1.98 37.66
CA SER A 110 -16.01 -1.76 36.37
C SER A 110 -16.47 -2.72 35.26
N SER A 111 -17.00 -3.89 35.61
CA SER A 111 -17.51 -4.91 34.68
C SER A 111 -19.01 -4.76 34.38
N ASN A 112 -19.63 -3.62 34.74
CA ASN A 112 -21.02 -3.32 34.39
C ASN A 112 -21.19 -1.85 33.96
N ALA A 113 -20.75 -1.54 32.74
CA ALA A 113 -20.71 -0.17 32.21
C ALA A 113 -22.08 0.53 32.13
N GLN A 114 -23.17 -0.25 31.99
CA GLN A 114 -24.53 0.25 31.85
C GLN A 114 -25.22 0.59 33.18
N LEU A 115 -24.54 0.43 34.33
CA LEU A 115 -25.09 0.73 35.64
C LEU A 115 -25.51 2.21 35.75
N GLN A 116 -26.78 2.47 36.11
CA GLN A 116 -27.35 3.82 36.17
C GLN A 116 -27.54 4.34 37.59
N LEU A 117 -27.85 3.48 38.56
CA LEU A 117 -28.05 3.85 39.96
C LEU A 117 -27.22 2.94 40.85
N LEU A 118 -26.41 3.54 41.72
CA LEU A 118 -25.61 2.81 42.70
C LEU A 118 -25.81 3.39 44.10
N PHE A 119 -26.36 2.56 44.99
CA PHE A 119 -26.48 2.85 46.41
C PHE A 119 -25.57 1.88 47.20
N CYS A 120 -24.55 2.42 47.84
CA CYS A 120 -23.53 1.68 48.59
C CYS A 120 -23.12 2.52 49.81
N TYR A 121 -24.11 2.92 50.61
CA TYR A 121 -23.96 3.85 51.72
C TYR A 121 -24.11 3.14 53.07
N LYS A 122 -23.52 3.69 54.14
CA LYS A 122 -23.50 3.09 55.49
C LYS A 122 -22.89 1.69 55.51
N ASP A 123 -21.84 1.50 54.73
CA ASP A 123 -21.03 0.29 54.71
C ASP A 123 -19.67 0.58 55.36
N SER A 124 -18.62 -0.14 54.97
CA SER A 124 -17.23 0.15 55.37
C SER A 124 -16.31 0.22 54.16
N ILE A 125 -16.83 0.71 53.03
CA ILE A 125 -16.14 0.77 51.75
C ILE A 125 -15.00 1.79 51.82
N SER A 126 -13.76 1.36 51.59
CA SER A 126 -12.58 2.24 51.59
C SER A 126 -12.18 2.73 50.20
N SER A 127 -12.60 2.03 49.15
CA SER A 127 -12.34 2.38 47.75
C SER A 127 -13.51 2.01 46.86
N LEU A 128 -13.77 2.84 45.85
CA LEU A 128 -14.84 2.67 44.88
C LEU A 128 -14.33 3.05 43.48
N ASP A 129 -14.34 2.09 42.55
CA ASP A 129 -13.95 2.31 41.15
C ASP A 129 -15.19 2.45 40.26
N LEU A 130 -15.34 3.64 39.66
CA LEU A 130 -16.46 4.02 38.78
C LEU A 130 -16.02 4.32 37.34
N SER A 131 -14.77 4.01 37.00
CA SER A 131 -14.11 4.44 35.76
C SER A 131 -14.83 4.00 34.47
N ASN A 132 -15.54 2.86 34.51
CA ASN A 132 -16.29 2.33 33.37
C ASN A 132 -17.80 2.61 33.43
N ASN A 133 -18.32 3.28 34.45
CA ASN A 133 -19.76 3.48 34.65
C ASN A 133 -20.26 4.82 34.05
N GLU A 134 -20.02 5.06 32.76
CA GLU A 134 -20.35 6.35 32.11
C GLU A 134 -21.86 6.69 32.12
N GLU A 135 -22.72 5.66 32.20
CA GLU A 135 -24.19 5.77 32.25
C GLU A 135 -24.74 6.08 33.66
N LEU A 136 -23.88 6.21 34.67
CA LEU A 136 -24.27 6.43 36.05
C LEU A 136 -24.94 7.80 36.24
N LYS A 137 -26.21 7.79 36.67
CA LYS A 137 -27.05 8.98 36.91
C LYS A 137 -27.16 9.35 38.38
N SER A 138 -27.03 8.38 39.28
CA SER A 138 -27.14 8.61 40.72
C SER A 138 -26.17 7.73 41.50
N LEU A 139 -25.37 8.36 42.36
CA LEU A 139 -24.41 7.71 43.24
C LEU A 139 -24.66 8.12 44.68
N HIS A 140 -24.99 7.15 45.54
CA HIS A 140 -25.09 7.34 46.99
C HIS A 140 -24.07 6.44 47.69
N CYS A 141 -22.99 7.03 48.19
CA CYS A 141 -21.85 6.35 48.81
C CYS A 141 -21.45 7.01 50.16
N PHE A 142 -22.44 7.49 50.92
CA PHE A 142 -22.22 8.23 52.16
C PHE A 142 -22.10 7.32 53.39
N GLY A 143 -21.42 7.76 54.44
CA GLY A 143 -21.28 6.96 55.67
C GLY A 143 -20.33 5.77 55.51
N ASP A 144 -19.31 5.93 54.69
CA ASP A 144 -18.29 4.93 54.35
C ASP A 144 -16.89 5.40 54.80
N LYS A 145 -15.83 4.79 54.27
CA LYS A 145 -14.43 5.09 54.60
C LYS A 145 -13.64 5.60 53.38
N LEU A 146 -14.32 6.17 52.38
CA LEU A 146 -13.68 6.65 51.16
C LEU A 146 -12.73 7.82 51.46
N THR A 147 -11.46 7.68 51.08
CA THR A 147 -10.45 8.75 51.15
C THR A 147 -10.30 9.51 49.84
N SER A 148 -10.75 8.91 48.74
CA SER A 148 -10.82 9.51 47.41
C SER A 148 -12.05 8.99 46.67
N LEU A 149 -12.53 9.79 45.71
CA LEU A 149 -13.64 9.42 44.84
C LEU A 149 -13.44 10.12 43.49
N ASP A 150 -13.21 9.34 42.43
CA ASP A 150 -13.14 9.85 41.06
C ASP A 150 -14.49 9.65 40.37
N VAL A 151 -15.10 10.76 39.95
CA VAL A 151 -16.37 10.79 39.21
C VAL A 151 -16.22 11.40 37.80
N SER A 152 -14.98 11.58 37.32
CA SER A 152 -14.67 12.29 36.08
C SER A 152 -15.26 11.64 34.82
N LYS A 153 -15.48 10.31 34.84
CA LYS A 153 -16.07 9.55 33.74
C LYS A 153 -17.60 9.53 33.75
N ASN A 154 -18.24 9.84 34.88
CA ASN A 154 -19.69 9.73 35.06
C ASN A 154 -20.42 11.02 34.60
N LYS A 155 -20.34 11.36 33.31
CA LYS A 155 -20.86 12.62 32.75
C LYS A 155 -22.39 12.76 32.88
N GLN A 156 -23.10 11.65 32.99
CA GLN A 156 -24.56 11.60 33.17
C GLN A 156 -25.01 11.78 34.64
N LEU A 157 -24.07 11.91 35.57
CA LEU A 157 -24.33 11.98 37.00
C LEU A 157 -25.14 13.23 37.35
N GLN A 158 -26.30 13.03 37.95
CA GLN A 158 -27.25 14.07 38.34
C GLN A 158 -27.35 14.24 39.86
N TRP A 159 -27.17 13.13 40.61
CA TRP A 159 -27.21 13.12 42.08
C TRP A 159 -25.97 12.45 42.65
N LEU A 160 -25.25 13.20 43.48
CA LEU A 160 -24.06 12.72 44.18
C LEU A 160 -24.23 12.88 45.69
N LYS A 161 -24.32 11.77 46.42
CA LYS A 161 -24.37 11.78 47.89
C LYS A 161 -23.15 11.08 48.47
N CYS A 162 -22.15 11.87 48.86
CA CYS A 162 -20.84 11.40 49.32
C CYS A 162 -20.47 11.98 50.71
N HIS A 163 -21.45 12.40 51.50
CA HIS A 163 -21.23 12.91 52.86
C HIS A 163 -20.73 11.81 53.82
N ASP A 164 -20.28 12.18 55.01
CA ASP A 164 -19.82 11.25 56.06
C ASP A 164 -18.79 10.23 55.55
N ASN A 165 -17.70 10.73 54.95
CA ASN A 165 -16.57 9.96 54.43
C ASN A 165 -15.25 10.64 54.89
N ARG A 166 -14.12 10.33 54.25
CA ARG A 166 -12.79 10.91 54.54
C ARG A 166 -12.18 11.62 53.32
N LEU A 167 -13.02 12.19 52.46
CA LEU A 167 -12.57 12.87 51.25
C LEU A 167 -11.88 14.18 51.60
N THR A 168 -10.71 14.44 51.02
CA THR A 168 -9.96 15.69 51.20
C THR A 168 -10.15 16.67 50.03
N THR A 169 -10.59 16.16 48.87
CA THR A 169 -10.99 16.91 47.67
C THR A 169 -11.97 16.09 46.85
N ILE A 170 -12.68 16.73 45.93
CA ILE A 170 -13.50 16.07 44.90
C ILE A 170 -13.62 16.99 43.69
N ASP A 171 -13.36 16.45 42.49
CA ASP A 171 -13.55 17.17 41.24
C ASP A 171 -14.88 16.77 40.60
N VAL A 172 -15.75 17.75 40.38
CA VAL A 172 -17.08 17.60 39.76
C VAL A 172 -17.22 18.39 38.46
N SER A 173 -16.13 18.94 37.93
CA SER A 173 -16.11 19.76 36.71
C SER A 173 -16.61 19.03 35.46
N HIS A 174 -16.40 17.71 35.43
CA HIS A 174 -16.80 16.85 34.32
C HIS A 174 -18.27 16.38 34.40
N ASN A 175 -18.92 16.52 35.56
CA ASN A 175 -20.30 16.08 35.79
C ASN A 175 -21.30 17.18 35.39
N THR A 176 -21.30 17.57 34.11
CA THR A 176 -22.10 18.69 33.58
C THR A 176 -23.61 18.57 33.85
N GLN A 177 -24.12 17.36 34.08
CA GLN A 177 -25.53 17.09 34.40
C GLN A 177 -25.86 17.17 35.90
N LEU A 178 -24.88 17.44 36.78
CA LEU A 178 -25.06 17.40 38.23
C LEU A 178 -26.07 18.46 38.69
N LYS A 179 -27.04 18.04 39.51
CA LYS A 179 -28.14 18.86 40.04
C LYS A 179 -28.11 18.94 41.55
N TYR A 180 -27.60 17.91 42.22
CA TYR A 180 -27.68 17.76 43.67
C TYR A 180 -26.42 17.09 44.22
N MET A 181 -25.81 17.72 45.23
CA MET A 181 -24.62 17.21 45.89
C MET A 181 -24.70 17.38 47.41
N THR A 182 -24.38 16.32 48.16
CA THR A 182 -24.24 16.38 49.62
C THR A 182 -22.85 15.90 50.01
N CYS A 183 -22.11 16.72 50.75
CA CYS A 183 -20.68 16.50 50.96
C CYS A 183 -20.17 16.86 52.38
N TYR A 184 -21.07 17.14 53.32
CA TYR A 184 -20.71 17.35 54.74
C TYR A 184 -20.04 16.12 55.36
N GLY A 185 -19.41 16.27 56.54
CA GLY A 185 -18.81 15.13 57.24
C GLY A 185 -17.62 14.50 56.51
N ASN A 186 -16.89 15.28 55.71
CA ASN A 186 -15.64 14.90 55.02
C ASN A 186 -14.47 15.75 55.54
N ASP A 187 -13.24 15.36 55.20
CA ASP A 187 -12.00 16.02 55.61
C ASP A 187 -11.63 17.23 54.71
N PHE A 188 -12.64 17.96 54.19
CA PHE A 188 -12.39 19.12 53.35
C PHE A 188 -11.82 20.31 54.15
N THR A 189 -10.80 20.94 53.58
CA THR A 189 -10.29 22.24 54.04
C THR A 189 -11.13 23.38 53.44
N THR A 190 -11.01 24.60 53.97
CA THR A 190 -11.64 25.80 53.38
C THR A 190 -11.23 25.99 51.91
N ALA A 191 -9.94 25.80 51.60
CA ALA A 191 -9.45 25.91 50.23
C ALA A 191 -10.04 24.84 49.28
N ALA A 192 -10.23 23.61 49.78
CA ALA A 192 -10.87 22.53 49.03
C ALA A 192 -12.34 22.83 48.75
N LEU A 193 -13.08 23.34 49.74
CA LEU A 193 -14.48 23.75 49.55
C LEU A 193 -14.62 24.89 48.53
N ASP A 194 -13.73 25.89 48.57
CA ASP A 194 -13.70 26.94 47.55
C ASP A 194 -13.43 26.38 46.15
N ASN A 195 -12.53 25.40 46.02
CA ASN A 195 -12.29 24.74 44.74
C ASN A 195 -13.55 23.98 44.27
N ILE A 196 -14.22 23.24 45.16
CA ILE A 196 -15.47 22.53 44.82
C ILE A 196 -16.50 23.53 44.28
N TYR A 197 -16.67 24.71 44.91
CA TYR A 197 -17.60 25.72 44.42
C TYR A 197 -17.25 26.25 43.03
N CYS A 198 -15.96 26.31 42.68
CA CYS A 198 -15.52 26.68 41.34
C CYS A 198 -15.70 25.59 40.29
N LEU A 199 -15.61 24.32 40.71
CA LEU A 199 -15.77 23.15 39.85
C LEU A 199 -17.24 22.75 39.66
N LEU A 200 -18.18 23.34 40.40
CA LEU A 200 -19.60 23.11 40.18
C LEU A 200 -19.97 23.46 38.72
N PRO A 201 -20.81 22.64 38.06
CA PRO A 201 -21.31 22.96 36.73
C PRO A 201 -22.01 24.32 36.71
N ASP A 202 -21.79 25.10 35.66
CA ASP A 202 -22.58 26.31 35.45
C ASP A 202 -24.01 25.94 35.06
N ARG A 203 -24.97 26.29 35.91
CA ARG A 203 -26.39 26.02 35.72
C ARG A 203 -27.18 27.30 35.39
N THR A 204 -26.51 28.38 34.97
CA THR A 204 -27.17 29.63 34.57
C THR A 204 -28.20 29.35 33.47
N GLY A 205 -29.43 29.86 33.63
CA GLY A 205 -30.55 29.57 32.73
C GLY A 205 -31.27 28.24 32.99
N GLN A 206 -30.87 27.45 33.99
CA GLN A 206 -31.54 26.19 34.38
C GLN A 206 -32.16 26.30 35.79
N LYS A 207 -32.87 25.25 36.24
CA LYS A 207 -33.24 25.12 37.66
C LYS A 207 -31.98 25.07 38.52
N ALA A 208 -31.95 25.90 39.56
CA ALA A 208 -30.81 26.01 40.47
C ALA A 208 -30.41 24.65 41.04
N GLY A 209 -29.10 24.36 41.01
CA GLY A 209 -28.54 23.18 41.67
C GLY A 209 -28.56 23.33 43.19
N GLU A 210 -28.35 22.25 43.91
CA GLU A 210 -28.33 22.23 45.37
C GLU A 210 -27.06 21.55 45.88
N ILE A 211 -26.26 22.28 46.68
CA ILE A 211 -25.09 21.74 47.37
C ILE A 211 -25.28 21.86 48.88
N GLN A 212 -25.02 20.76 49.60
CA GLN A 212 -25.19 20.66 51.05
C GLN A 212 -23.84 20.32 51.74
N PRO A 213 -23.03 21.34 52.06
CA PRO A 213 -21.74 21.16 52.72
C PRO A 213 -21.82 21.07 54.25
N LEU A 214 -23.00 21.31 54.85
CA LEU A 214 -23.25 21.17 56.29
C LEU A 214 -24.55 20.40 56.54
N LEU A 215 -24.58 19.59 57.60
CA LEU A 215 -25.79 18.89 58.04
C LEU A 215 -26.83 19.88 58.58
N ASN A 216 -26.44 20.73 59.53
CA ASN A 216 -27.28 21.73 60.19
C ASN A 216 -26.46 22.91 60.77
N ALA A 217 -27.14 23.89 61.37
CA ALA A 217 -26.53 25.12 61.88
C ALA A 217 -25.56 24.94 63.07
N SER A 218 -25.51 23.75 63.67
CA SER A 218 -24.62 23.37 64.78
C SER A 218 -23.49 22.42 64.35
N SER A 219 -23.32 22.17 63.05
CA SER A 219 -22.25 21.29 62.53
C SER A 219 -20.85 21.82 62.89
N SER A 220 -19.91 20.94 63.25
CA SER A 220 -18.54 21.28 63.66
C SER A 220 -17.73 21.99 62.55
N GLU A 221 -18.05 21.74 61.29
CA GLU A 221 -17.36 22.26 60.11
C GLU A 221 -17.87 23.65 59.71
N LYS A 222 -18.87 24.19 60.40
CA LYS A 222 -19.53 25.46 60.06
C LYS A 222 -18.55 26.59 59.82
N ASN A 223 -17.56 26.77 60.69
CA ASN A 223 -16.57 27.84 60.54
C ASN A 223 -15.71 27.67 59.28
N LYS A 224 -15.37 26.42 58.90
CA LYS A 224 -14.63 26.15 57.66
C LYS A 224 -15.44 26.53 56.43
N VAL A 225 -16.75 26.20 56.43
CA VAL A 225 -17.68 26.51 55.34
C VAL A 225 -17.96 28.02 55.27
N LEU A 226 -18.18 28.71 56.39
CA LEU A 226 -18.39 30.16 56.37
C LEU A 226 -17.14 30.93 55.94
N ALA A 227 -15.93 30.39 56.16
CA ALA A 227 -14.69 30.99 55.69
C ALA A 227 -14.45 30.90 54.17
N THR A 228 -15.28 30.13 53.44
CA THR A 228 -15.24 30.05 51.96
C THR A 228 -15.93 31.24 51.31
N ASN A 229 -15.74 31.41 50.00
CA ASN A 229 -16.56 32.29 49.17
C ASN A 229 -17.72 31.49 48.55
N GLY A 230 -18.79 31.27 49.33
CA GLY A 230 -19.99 30.59 48.84
C GLY A 230 -20.69 31.27 47.66
N ASN A 231 -20.39 32.55 47.38
CA ASN A 231 -20.94 33.26 46.22
C ASN A 231 -20.47 32.65 44.89
N ASN A 232 -19.34 31.93 44.89
CA ASN A 232 -18.85 31.20 43.73
C ASN A 232 -19.83 30.15 43.22
N ALA A 233 -20.45 29.40 44.14
CA ALA A 233 -21.48 28.42 43.83
C ALA A 233 -22.79 29.14 43.42
N ILE A 234 -23.14 30.21 44.13
CA ILE A 234 -24.35 31.02 43.83
C ILE A 234 -24.28 31.61 42.42
N ALA A 235 -23.11 32.13 42.01
CA ALA A 235 -22.88 32.69 40.68
C ALA A 235 -23.08 31.67 39.54
N ARG A 236 -22.86 30.38 39.83
CA ARG A 236 -23.11 29.26 38.91
C ARG A 236 -24.53 28.71 39.02
N ASN A 237 -25.43 29.46 39.66
CA ASN A 237 -26.82 29.08 39.92
C ASN A 237 -26.97 27.84 40.83
N TRP A 238 -26.21 27.77 41.92
CA TRP A 238 -26.35 26.76 42.98
C TRP A 238 -26.80 27.35 44.31
N LYS A 239 -27.69 26.64 45.01
CA LYS A 239 -28.08 26.92 46.40
C LYS A 239 -27.15 26.19 47.35
N VAL A 240 -26.41 26.95 48.16
CA VAL A 240 -25.63 26.42 49.29
C VAL A 240 -26.53 26.39 50.52
N GLN A 241 -26.89 25.20 51.00
CA GLN A 241 -27.93 25.03 52.02
C GLN A 241 -27.63 23.90 53.02
N TYR A 242 -28.30 23.91 54.17
CA TYR A 242 -28.17 22.82 55.15
C TYR A 242 -28.90 21.57 54.69
N SER A 243 -28.37 20.39 55.01
CA SER A 243 -28.98 19.12 54.64
C SER A 243 -30.30 18.83 55.37
N GLN A 244 -30.40 19.20 56.66
CA GLN A 244 -31.54 18.85 57.51
C GLN A 244 -32.87 19.51 57.10
N ASN A 245 -32.84 20.76 56.65
CA ASN A 245 -34.04 21.58 56.45
C ASN A 245 -34.02 22.40 55.15
N SER A 246 -32.99 22.25 54.32
CA SER A 246 -32.79 22.98 53.06
C SER A 246 -32.79 24.52 53.20
N SER A 247 -32.56 25.08 54.40
CA SER A 247 -32.40 26.53 54.54
C SER A 247 -31.04 26.96 54.01
N VAL A 248 -31.01 28.06 53.25
CA VAL A 248 -29.79 28.61 52.63
C VAL A 248 -28.77 29.01 53.71
N ILE A 249 -27.52 28.68 53.48
CA ILE A 249 -26.39 29.11 54.31
C ILE A 249 -25.98 30.51 53.85
N THR A 250 -25.88 31.46 54.79
CA THR A 250 -25.48 32.86 54.54
C THR A 250 -24.32 33.24 55.46
N GLY A 251 -23.68 34.39 55.20
CA GLY A 251 -22.57 34.90 56.03
C GLY A 251 -21.18 34.38 55.64
N PHE A 252 -20.97 34.08 54.35
CA PHE A 252 -19.66 33.72 53.81
C PHE A 252 -18.67 34.90 53.93
N THR A 253 -17.47 34.65 54.45
CA THR A 253 -16.42 35.66 54.66
C THR A 253 -15.23 35.51 53.71
N GLY A 254 -15.16 34.42 52.94
CA GLY A 254 -14.08 34.18 52.00
C GLY A 254 -14.15 35.10 50.77
N THR A 255 -12.99 35.51 50.26
CA THR A 255 -12.86 36.42 49.11
C THR A 255 -12.38 35.74 47.83
N LYS A 256 -12.06 34.45 47.88
CA LYS A 256 -11.55 33.67 46.75
C LYS A 256 -12.58 33.64 45.61
N GLN A 257 -12.35 34.37 44.51
CA GLN A 257 -13.24 34.37 43.35
C GLN A 257 -12.91 33.21 42.40
N CYS A 258 -13.91 32.58 41.80
CA CYS A 258 -13.69 31.63 40.70
C CYS A 258 -13.33 32.38 39.43
N GLY A 259 -12.08 32.22 38.99
CA GLY A 259 -11.51 33.09 37.97
C GLY A 259 -11.15 34.43 38.61
N GLY A 260 -9.85 34.68 38.79
CA GLY A 260 -9.36 35.99 39.17
C GLY A 260 -9.80 37.04 38.15
N SER A 261 -9.92 38.28 38.58
CA SER A 261 -10.34 39.49 37.85
C SER A 261 -9.48 39.87 36.62
N SER A 262 -8.79 38.93 35.97
CA SER A 262 -7.74 39.14 34.96
C SER A 262 -8.08 38.63 33.55
N GLY A 263 -9.25 38.03 33.33
CA GLY A 263 -9.61 37.47 32.01
C GLY A 263 -8.81 36.22 31.60
N VAL A 264 -8.08 35.61 32.56
CA VAL A 264 -7.30 34.38 32.34
C VAL A 264 -8.25 33.20 32.18
N ASN A 265 -8.07 32.41 31.10
CA ASN A 265 -8.75 31.14 30.95
C ASN A 265 -8.21 30.13 31.97
N MET A 266 -9.04 29.77 32.95
CA MET A 266 -8.66 28.82 34.01
C MET A 266 -8.96 27.36 33.64
N ASP A 267 -9.74 27.11 32.59
CA ASP A 267 -10.09 25.76 32.13
C ASP A 267 -8.96 25.13 31.32
N ARG A 268 -8.03 25.96 30.84
CA ARG A 268 -6.86 25.54 30.07
C ARG A 268 -5.59 25.77 30.88
N TYR A 269 -4.90 24.70 31.23
CA TYR A 269 -3.71 24.80 32.06
C TYR A 269 -2.69 23.70 31.83
N ILE A 270 -1.48 23.95 32.33
CA ILE A 270 -0.34 23.04 32.34
C ILE A 270 0.17 22.96 33.77
N THR A 271 0.39 21.76 34.29
CA THR A 271 0.91 21.54 35.64
C THR A 271 2.32 20.94 35.58
N LEU A 272 3.23 21.48 36.37
CA LEU A 272 4.60 21.02 36.53
C LEU A 272 4.81 20.54 37.96
N THR A 273 5.48 19.40 38.12
CA THR A 273 6.05 18.97 39.39
C THR A 273 7.43 19.58 39.53
N VAL A 274 7.60 20.43 40.53
CA VAL A 274 8.78 21.29 40.68
C VAL A 274 9.42 21.12 42.06
N VAL A 275 10.71 21.42 42.17
CA VAL A 275 11.41 21.48 43.46
C VAL A 275 11.17 22.84 44.10
N SER A 276 10.50 22.87 45.25
CA SER A 276 10.13 24.11 45.95
C SER A 276 11.35 24.99 46.25
N GLY A 277 11.26 26.28 45.93
CA GLY A 277 12.28 27.28 46.21
C GLY A 277 13.33 27.43 45.11
N GLU A 278 13.34 26.53 44.12
CA GLU A 278 14.27 26.57 43.00
C GLU A 278 13.80 27.53 41.89
N GLU A 279 14.78 28.04 41.13
CA GLU A 279 14.53 28.79 39.91
C GLU A 279 14.31 27.84 38.73
N ILE A 280 13.25 28.10 37.95
CA ILE A 280 12.98 27.42 36.68
C ILE A 280 12.76 28.45 35.57
N ASN A 281 13.09 28.05 34.35
CA ASN A 281 12.92 28.83 33.13
C ASN A 281 11.71 28.30 32.36
N LEU A 282 10.77 29.20 32.06
CA LEU A 282 9.59 28.93 31.26
C LEU A 282 9.51 29.93 30.11
N ASN A 283 8.94 29.50 29.00
CA ASN A 283 8.68 30.36 27.85
C ASN A 283 7.30 30.01 27.27
N PHE A 284 6.56 31.06 26.91
CA PHE A 284 5.16 30.96 26.54
C PHE A 284 4.92 31.57 25.16
N PHE A 285 3.94 31.03 24.47
CA PHE A 285 3.33 31.60 23.27
C PHE A 285 1.82 31.38 23.41
N ALA A 286 1.02 32.42 23.25
CA ALA A 286 -0.42 32.35 23.39
C ALA A 286 -1.14 32.28 22.03
N ASP A 287 -2.42 31.92 22.05
CA ASP A 287 -3.25 31.86 20.83
C ASP A 287 -3.41 33.22 20.14
N ALA A 288 -3.37 34.31 20.92
CA ALA A 288 -3.58 35.67 20.45
C ALA A 288 -2.73 36.66 21.23
N ASP A 289 -2.53 37.85 20.65
CA ASP A 289 -1.89 38.96 21.33
C ASP A 289 -2.66 39.40 22.57
N ASN A 290 -1.91 39.84 23.58
CA ASN A 290 -2.45 40.31 24.86
C ASN A 290 -3.23 39.25 25.66
N THR A 291 -2.92 37.97 25.49
CA THR A 291 -3.52 36.88 26.28
C THR A 291 -2.98 36.89 27.70
N PRO A 292 -3.83 36.99 28.74
CA PRO A 292 -3.39 36.88 30.11
C PRO A 292 -3.14 35.41 30.50
N ILE A 293 -2.01 35.15 31.16
CA ILE A 293 -1.59 33.84 31.68
C ILE A 293 -1.31 33.97 33.17
N LYS A 294 -1.94 33.14 34.00
CA LYS A 294 -1.71 33.09 35.44
C LYS A 294 -0.80 31.94 35.80
N ILE A 295 0.30 32.22 36.47
CA ILE A 295 1.27 31.23 36.97
C ILE A 295 1.10 31.16 38.48
N VAL A 296 0.80 29.97 38.99
CA VAL A 296 0.57 29.70 40.42
C VAL A 296 1.54 28.64 40.88
N SER A 297 2.33 28.94 41.90
CA SER A 297 3.21 27.97 42.56
C SER A 297 3.03 28.15 44.07
N GLY A 298 2.40 27.17 44.73
CA GLY A 298 2.22 27.20 46.18
C GLY A 298 1.39 28.41 46.62
N THR A 299 1.98 29.29 47.43
CA THR A 299 1.37 30.56 47.87
C THR A 299 1.62 31.73 46.92
N LYS A 300 2.57 31.58 45.98
CA LYS A 300 2.90 32.61 44.99
C LYS A 300 2.00 32.49 43.77
N GLU A 301 1.43 33.62 43.36
CA GLU A 301 0.75 33.75 42.09
C GLU A 301 1.16 35.03 41.37
N GLN A 302 1.22 34.96 40.04
CA GLN A 302 1.46 36.11 39.17
C GLN A 302 0.66 35.97 37.88
N THR A 303 0.24 37.09 37.30
CA THR A 303 -0.38 37.12 35.97
C THR A 303 0.52 37.91 35.03
N ILE A 304 0.84 37.32 33.88
CA ILE A 304 1.61 37.94 32.81
C ILE A 304 0.75 38.07 31.56
N THR A 305 1.13 38.96 30.65
CA THR A 305 0.49 39.10 29.34
C THR A 305 1.41 38.51 28.28
N VAL A 306 0.90 37.59 27.48
CA VAL A 306 1.64 36.86 26.43
C VAL A 306 0.92 37.02 25.10
N GLY A 307 1.68 37.14 24.01
CA GLY A 307 1.12 37.28 22.67
C GLY A 307 1.35 36.08 21.77
N ALA A 308 1.07 36.28 20.47
CA ALA A 308 1.32 35.31 19.41
C ALA A 308 2.81 35.31 18.97
N SER A 309 3.71 35.42 19.95
CA SER A 309 5.17 35.36 19.81
C SER A 309 5.77 34.81 21.10
N TRP A 310 6.91 34.13 21.00
CA TRP A 310 7.61 33.61 22.17
C TRP A 310 8.04 34.76 23.09
N THR A 311 7.78 34.63 24.38
CA THR A 311 8.21 35.62 25.40
C THR A 311 9.72 35.65 25.61
N GLY A 312 10.44 34.63 25.14
CA GLY A 312 11.80 34.32 25.59
C GLY A 312 11.77 33.48 26.88
N MET A 313 12.91 32.88 27.21
CA MET A 313 13.07 32.12 28.46
C MET A 313 13.12 33.08 29.64
N ASN A 314 12.10 32.99 30.50
CA ASN A 314 11.96 33.83 31.70
C ASN A 314 12.07 32.98 32.96
N LYS A 315 12.65 33.57 34.00
CA LYS A 315 12.93 32.91 35.28
C LYS A 315 11.76 33.04 36.25
N TYR A 316 11.41 31.94 36.91
CA TYR A 316 10.34 31.84 37.87
C TYR A 316 10.84 31.11 39.12
N ILE A 317 10.69 31.73 40.28
CA ILE A 317 11.02 31.09 41.56
C ILE A 317 9.81 30.29 42.01
N THR A 318 9.98 28.98 42.10
CA THR A 318 8.95 28.06 42.55
C THR A 318 8.68 28.23 44.05
N ASP A 319 7.46 27.91 44.45
CA ASP A 319 7.00 27.82 45.83
C ASP A 319 6.05 26.63 45.92
N GLY A 320 6.31 25.65 46.79
CA GLY A 320 5.61 24.37 46.81
C GLY A 320 6.12 23.33 45.79
N SER A 321 5.52 22.14 45.81
CA SER A 321 5.92 20.99 44.96
C SER A 321 5.31 20.99 43.55
N THR A 322 4.42 21.94 43.27
CA THR A 322 3.69 22.04 42.01
C THR A 322 3.59 23.48 41.55
N MET A 323 3.77 23.71 40.26
CA MET A 323 3.46 24.97 39.58
C MET A 323 2.39 24.71 38.52
N THR A 324 1.34 25.54 38.48
CA THR A 324 0.31 25.47 37.44
C THR A 324 0.25 26.77 36.65
N VAL A 325 0.27 26.63 35.33
CA VAL A 325 0.16 27.73 34.36
C VAL A 325 -1.22 27.67 33.74
N TYR A 326 -2.08 28.64 34.07
CA TYR A 326 -3.42 28.81 33.52
C TYR A 326 -3.40 29.83 32.38
N GLY A 327 -4.14 29.56 31.31
CA GLY A 327 -4.36 30.51 30.22
C GLY A 327 -4.30 29.86 28.84
N ASN A 328 -4.58 30.65 27.81
CA ASN A 328 -4.61 30.18 26.42
C ASN A 328 -3.19 30.02 25.82
N VAL A 329 -2.37 29.12 26.38
CA VAL A 329 -1.01 28.79 25.92
C VAL A 329 -1.07 27.84 24.71
N GLN A 330 -0.57 28.27 23.56
CA GLN A 330 -0.52 27.47 22.32
C GLN A 330 0.81 26.74 22.13
N LYS A 331 1.91 27.33 22.61
CA LYS A 331 3.24 26.72 22.59
C LYS A 331 3.88 26.92 23.95
N PHE A 332 4.47 25.85 24.47
CA PHE A 332 5.03 25.85 25.80
C PHE A 332 6.44 25.30 25.78
N SER A 333 7.36 25.99 26.46
CA SER A 333 8.69 25.48 26.73
C SER A 333 9.03 25.57 28.20
N CYS A 334 9.45 24.45 28.77
CA CYS A 334 10.03 24.32 30.09
C CYS A 334 11.36 23.56 30.04
N GLY A 335 12.07 23.62 28.91
CA GLY A 335 13.32 22.89 28.71
C GLY A 335 14.49 23.48 29.51
N GLY A 336 15.45 22.64 29.87
CA GLY A 336 16.72 23.06 30.48
C GLY A 336 16.67 23.38 31.98
N ASN A 337 15.74 22.78 32.74
CA ASN A 337 15.65 22.96 34.19
C ASN A 337 16.25 21.80 35.00
N GLY A 338 16.79 20.78 34.34
CA GLY A 338 17.49 19.67 35.00
C GLY A 338 16.60 18.99 36.04
N LYS A 339 17.11 18.84 37.27
CA LYS A 339 16.41 18.16 38.37
C LYS A 339 15.24 18.98 38.95
N ASN A 340 15.09 20.24 38.56
CA ASN A 340 14.10 21.14 39.16
C ASN A 340 12.68 20.89 38.63
N ILE A 341 12.53 20.21 37.49
CA ILE A 341 11.25 19.74 36.94
C ILE A 341 11.31 18.22 36.82
N THR A 342 10.42 17.53 37.54
CA THR A 342 10.37 16.06 37.61
C THR A 342 9.09 15.45 37.01
N GLY A 343 8.10 16.29 36.73
CA GLY A 343 6.82 15.87 36.17
C GLY A 343 6.16 16.99 35.39
N LEU A 344 5.39 16.61 34.37
CA LEU A 344 4.70 17.53 33.48
C LEU A 344 3.36 16.92 33.06
N ASP A 345 2.29 17.63 33.34
CA ASP A 345 0.92 17.32 32.89
C ASP A 345 0.41 18.45 31.99
N VAL A 346 0.20 18.10 30.72
CA VAL A 346 -0.32 18.98 29.67
C VAL A 346 -1.71 18.58 29.20
N SER A 347 -2.35 17.60 29.87
CA SER A 347 -3.63 17.01 29.44
C SER A 347 -4.78 18.02 29.40
N HIS A 348 -4.69 19.07 30.21
CA HIS A 348 -5.68 20.15 30.29
C HIS A 348 -5.40 21.29 29.28
N ASN A 349 -4.48 21.09 28.33
CA ASN A 349 -4.20 22.05 27.26
C ASN A 349 -4.16 21.38 25.88
N SER A 350 -5.32 20.86 25.44
CA SER A 350 -5.48 20.11 24.19
C SER A 350 -5.05 20.86 22.92
N GLN A 351 -5.03 22.19 22.96
CA GLN A 351 -4.69 23.09 21.85
C GLN A 351 -3.18 23.35 21.71
N LEU A 352 -2.33 22.68 22.51
CA LEU A 352 -0.88 22.78 22.35
C LEU A 352 -0.45 22.30 20.96
N THR A 353 0.29 23.15 20.26
CA THR A 353 0.88 22.84 18.95
C THR A 353 2.37 22.55 19.02
N ILE A 354 3.05 23.07 20.04
CA ILE A 354 4.48 22.83 20.28
C ILE A 354 4.71 22.65 21.78
N LEU A 355 5.41 21.57 22.13
CA LEU A 355 5.84 21.29 23.49
C LEU A 355 7.34 21.02 23.53
N TYR A 356 8.09 21.85 24.24
CA TYR A 356 9.52 21.68 24.49
C TYR A 356 9.78 21.49 25.99
N CYS A 357 10.10 20.27 26.39
CA CYS A 357 10.34 19.87 27.78
C CYS A 357 11.67 19.12 27.93
N ASP A 358 12.61 19.37 27.02
CA ASP A 358 13.93 18.74 26.99
C ASP A 358 14.81 19.10 28.19
N LYS A 359 15.80 18.24 28.50
CA LYS A 359 16.81 18.51 29.54
C LYS A 359 16.21 18.77 30.93
N ASN A 360 15.31 17.88 31.35
CA ASN A 360 14.68 17.88 32.68
C ASN A 360 14.86 16.50 33.35
N ALA A 361 14.18 16.26 34.47
CA ALA A 361 14.13 14.96 35.14
C ALA A 361 12.74 14.31 35.05
N ILE A 362 12.04 14.52 33.93
CA ILE A 362 10.69 13.99 33.72
C ILE A 362 10.75 12.48 33.53
N ILE A 363 9.99 11.75 34.35
CA ILE A 363 9.96 10.27 34.34
C ILE A 363 8.82 9.69 33.47
N SER A 364 7.78 10.48 33.23
CA SER A 364 6.61 10.09 32.44
C SER A 364 6.01 11.32 31.78
N LEU A 365 5.61 11.19 30.52
CA LEU A 365 4.96 12.25 29.77
C LEU A 365 3.73 11.69 29.05
N ASN A 366 2.56 12.23 29.37
CA ASN A 366 1.31 11.91 28.70
C ASN A 366 0.87 13.07 27.80
N VAL A 367 0.89 12.86 26.49
CA VAL A 367 0.45 13.84 25.48
C VAL A 367 -0.80 13.39 24.71
N SER A 368 -1.47 12.32 25.17
CA SER A 368 -2.59 11.70 24.46
C SER A 368 -3.79 12.64 24.23
N GLY A 369 -3.93 13.69 25.05
CA GLY A 369 -4.95 14.73 24.91
C GLY A 369 -4.55 15.91 24.01
N ASN A 370 -3.29 15.99 23.57
CA ASN A 370 -2.75 17.11 22.79
C ASN A 370 -2.72 16.76 21.30
N THR A 371 -3.90 16.59 20.72
CA THR A 371 -4.08 16.11 19.33
C THR A 371 -3.60 17.11 18.27
N GLU A 372 -3.42 18.38 18.64
CA GLU A 372 -2.94 19.47 17.79
C GLU A 372 -1.40 19.60 17.77
N LEU A 373 -0.67 18.74 18.51
CA LEU A 373 0.79 18.79 18.57
C LEU A 373 1.43 18.55 17.18
N LYS A 374 2.29 19.49 16.79
CA LYS A 374 3.10 19.44 15.56
C LYS A 374 4.56 19.18 15.87
N ASN A 375 5.07 19.71 16.99
CA ASN A 375 6.45 19.52 17.42
C ASN A 375 6.49 19.08 18.88
N LEU A 376 7.24 18.02 19.16
CA LEU A 376 7.53 17.56 20.51
C LEU A 376 9.04 17.43 20.70
N ASP A 377 9.61 18.15 21.66
CA ASP A 377 10.95 17.93 22.17
C ASP A 377 10.88 17.53 23.64
N CYS A 378 11.26 16.29 23.93
CA CYS A 378 11.30 15.69 25.26
C CYS A 378 12.63 14.95 25.49
N LYS A 379 13.66 15.25 24.69
CA LYS A 379 14.98 14.59 24.80
C LYS A 379 15.66 14.90 26.14
N GLU A 380 16.63 14.07 26.52
CA GLU A 380 17.42 14.26 27.75
C GLU A 380 16.52 14.34 29.00
N ASN A 381 15.69 13.30 29.19
CA ASN A 381 14.82 13.09 30.34
C ASN A 381 14.97 11.64 30.84
N ALA A 382 14.06 11.16 31.70
CA ALA A 382 14.03 9.79 32.21
C ALA A 382 12.75 9.04 31.80
N ILE A 383 12.18 9.37 30.64
CA ILE A 383 10.90 8.81 30.19
C ILE A 383 11.07 7.34 29.79
N ALA A 384 10.26 6.45 30.37
CA ALA A 384 10.35 5.00 30.15
C ALA A 384 9.50 4.47 28.97
N SER A 385 8.43 5.19 28.63
CA SER A 385 7.52 4.87 27.52
C SER A 385 6.86 6.13 26.99
N LEU A 386 6.64 6.20 25.68
CA LEU A 386 5.97 7.33 25.04
C LEU A 386 5.00 6.87 23.97
N ASP A 387 3.71 7.17 24.16
CA ASP A 387 2.65 6.89 23.18
C ASP A 387 2.20 8.19 22.51
N LEU A 388 2.42 8.26 21.19
CA LEU A 388 2.10 9.43 20.36
C LEU A 388 0.94 9.14 19.39
N SER A 389 0.23 8.02 19.55
CA SER A 389 -0.80 7.57 18.61
C SER A 389 -2.00 8.53 18.46
N ASN A 390 -2.25 9.41 19.43
CA ASN A 390 -3.28 10.45 19.33
C ASN A 390 -2.77 11.77 18.72
N CYS A 391 -1.45 11.95 18.59
CA CYS A 391 -0.83 13.19 18.11
C CYS A 391 -0.60 13.14 16.59
N LYS A 392 -1.71 13.08 15.82
CA LYS A 392 -1.69 12.83 14.37
C LYS A 392 -1.05 13.94 13.52
N GLN A 393 -0.93 15.15 14.07
CA GLN A 393 -0.33 16.30 13.39
C GLN A 393 1.19 16.42 13.60
N LEU A 394 1.82 15.49 14.33
CA LEU A 394 3.25 15.55 14.62
C LEU A 394 4.07 15.48 13.33
N LYS A 395 4.99 16.45 13.20
CA LYS A 395 5.99 16.54 12.14
C LYS A 395 7.38 16.25 12.66
N TRP A 396 7.73 16.77 13.84
CA TRP A 396 9.06 16.61 14.44
C TRP A 396 8.96 16.09 15.87
N VAL A 397 9.67 14.98 16.12
CA VAL A 397 9.76 14.36 17.45
C VAL A 397 11.22 14.18 17.84
N TYR A 398 11.58 14.75 18.99
CA TYR A 398 12.86 14.59 19.65
C TYR A 398 12.62 13.92 21.00
N CYS A 399 13.00 12.65 21.11
CA CYS A 399 12.82 11.82 22.32
C CYS A 399 14.08 11.00 22.64
N ASN A 400 15.21 11.36 22.02
CA ASN A 400 16.51 10.74 22.25
C ASN A 400 17.02 10.96 23.70
N LYS A 401 17.98 10.15 24.15
CA LYS A 401 18.56 10.24 25.51
C LYS A 401 17.49 10.16 26.60
N ASN A 402 16.69 9.09 26.54
CA ASN A 402 15.66 8.76 27.53
C ASN A 402 15.85 7.29 27.98
N ALA A 403 14.85 6.74 28.69
CA ALA A 403 14.83 5.33 29.07
C ALA A 403 13.76 4.55 28.28
N LEU A 404 13.41 4.98 27.07
CA LEU A 404 12.28 4.44 26.32
C LEU A 404 12.49 2.97 25.98
N THR A 405 11.59 2.13 26.48
CA THR A 405 11.49 0.71 26.10
C THR A 405 10.46 0.49 24.98
N SER A 406 9.52 1.43 24.83
CA SER A 406 8.52 1.45 23.76
C SER A 406 8.25 2.87 23.28
N LEU A 407 8.09 3.02 21.97
CA LEU A 407 7.70 4.26 21.29
C LEU A 407 6.63 3.95 20.25
N ASN A 408 5.44 4.56 20.37
CA ASN A 408 4.36 4.38 19.40
C ASN A 408 4.16 5.64 18.54
N VAL A 409 4.57 5.59 17.27
CA VAL A 409 4.40 6.65 16.26
C VAL A 409 3.47 6.25 15.11
N SER A 410 2.76 5.12 15.26
CA SER A 410 2.02 4.45 14.17
C SER A 410 0.88 5.27 13.54
N LYS A 411 0.45 6.37 14.19
CA LYS A 411 -0.60 7.28 13.71
C LYS A 411 -0.09 8.68 13.39
N CYS A 412 1.21 8.92 13.49
CA CYS A 412 1.84 10.19 13.14
C CYS A 412 2.15 10.24 11.64
N GLU A 413 1.12 10.20 10.79
CA GLU A 413 1.28 10.07 9.32
C GLU A 413 2.00 11.28 8.68
N GLN A 414 2.00 12.43 9.35
CA GLN A 414 2.70 13.65 8.92
C GLN A 414 4.16 13.75 9.41
N LEU A 415 4.68 12.72 10.07
CA LEU A 415 6.00 12.74 10.69
C LEU A 415 7.10 12.85 9.62
N GLU A 416 7.91 13.91 9.70
CA GLU A 416 9.01 14.20 8.78
C GLU A 416 10.38 13.91 9.42
N LEU A 417 10.50 14.06 10.75
CA LEU A 417 11.74 13.85 11.50
C LEU A 417 11.47 13.12 12.82
N LEU A 418 12.21 12.04 13.06
CA LEU A 418 12.19 11.29 14.31
C LEU A 418 13.61 11.10 14.84
N LYS A 419 13.86 11.62 16.06
CA LYS A 419 15.07 11.35 16.83
C LYS A 419 14.73 10.59 18.10
N CYS A 420 15.09 9.31 18.13
CA CYS A 420 14.83 8.37 19.22
C CYS A 420 16.08 7.58 19.66
N TYR A 421 17.26 8.05 19.27
CA TYR A 421 18.54 7.44 19.62
C TYR A 421 18.88 7.50 21.12
N GLU A 422 19.84 6.69 21.57
CA GLU A 422 20.23 6.58 22.99
C GLU A 422 19.00 6.28 23.88
N ASN A 423 18.35 5.15 23.61
CA ASN A 423 17.19 4.64 24.36
C ASN A 423 17.33 3.11 24.56
N LYS A 424 16.25 2.44 24.97
CA LYS A 424 16.22 0.99 25.24
C LYS A 424 15.18 0.28 24.33
N LEU A 425 14.93 0.81 23.14
CA LEU A 425 13.94 0.27 22.21
C LEU A 425 14.42 -1.07 21.67
N THR A 426 13.56 -2.08 21.72
CA THR A 426 13.80 -3.40 21.10
C THR A 426 13.10 -3.56 19.75
N SER A 427 12.11 -2.71 19.49
CA SER A 427 11.37 -2.61 18.23
C SER A 427 10.97 -1.17 17.96
N LEU A 428 10.87 -0.81 16.68
CA LEU A 428 10.39 0.48 16.23
C LEU A 428 9.57 0.29 14.94
N ASP A 429 8.28 0.63 14.99
CA ASP A 429 7.40 0.61 13.82
C ASP A 429 7.26 2.02 13.22
N VAL A 430 7.77 2.20 12.02
CA VAL A 430 7.67 3.43 11.22
C VAL A 430 6.90 3.22 9.91
N GLY A 431 6.23 2.09 9.75
CA GLY A 431 5.61 1.66 8.49
C GLY A 431 4.47 2.55 7.99
N ASN A 432 3.86 3.35 8.87
CA ASN A 432 2.80 4.31 8.54
C ASN A 432 3.30 5.76 8.38
N ASN A 433 4.60 6.01 8.55
CA ASN A 433 5.18 7.35 8.49
C ASN A 433 5.76 7.63 7.09
N ALA A 434 4.94 7.57 6.03
CA ALA A 434 5.42 7.68 4.64
C ALA A 434 6.13 9.02 4.33
N MET A 435 5.84 10.08 5.08
CA MET A 435 6.45 11.41 4.96
C MET A 435 7.82 11.54 5.65
N LEU A 436 8.31 10.48 6.30
CA LEU A 436 9.54 10.51 7.10
C LEU A 436 10.76 10.75 6.22
N LYS A 437 11.48 11.84 6.46
CA LYS A 437 12.69 12.27 5.73
C LYS A 437 13.97 11.96 6.49
N MET A 438 13.92 12.01 7.83
CA MET A 438 15.09 11.79 8.67
C MET A 438 14.75 10.90 9.86
N LEU A 439 15.46 9.78 9.99
CA LEU A 439 15.31 8.84 11.10
C LEU A 439 16.66 8.65 11.81
N TYR A 440 16.67 8.93 13.11
CA TYR A 440 17.79 8.69 14.02
C TYR A 440 17.32 7.75 15.13
N CYS A 441 17.78 6.51 15.07
CA CYS A 441 17.42 5.41 15.96
C CYS A 441 18.65 4.60 16.42
N GLU A 442 19.83 5.19 16.31
CA GLU A 442 21.08 4.63 16.80
C GLU A 442 21.10 4.40 18.31
N GLU A 443 22.04 3.58 18.80
CA GLU A 443 22.24 3.31 20.23
C GLU A 443 20.94 2.85 20.93
N ASN A 444 20.36 1.78 20.39
CA ASN A 444 19.18 1.09 20.92
C ASN A 444 19.44 -0.43 20.92
N ALA A 445 18.40 -1.24 21.12
CA ALA A 445 18.46 -2.70 21.08
C ALA A 445 17.58 -3.28 19.96
N LEU A 446 17.44 -2.58 18.84
CA LEU A 446 16.61 -3.01 17.71
C LEU A 446 17.20 -4.24 17.04
N THR A 447 16.37 -5.28 16.84
CA THR A 447 16.78 -6.52 16.13
C THR A 447 16.37 -6.54 14.66
N SER A 448 15.41 -5.69 14.30
CA SER A 448 14.90 -5.49 12.95
C SER A 448 14.43 -4.05 12.78
N LEU A 449 14.54 -3.53 11.55
CA LEU A 449 14.01 -2.23 11.17
C LEU A 449 13.47 -2.29 9.74
N ASP A 450 12.18 -2.05 9.57
CA ASP A 450 11.55 -1.93 8.25
C ASP A 450 11.32 -0.46 7.90
N VAL A 451 12.04 0.03 6.89
CA VAL A 451 11.91 1.38 6.34
C VAL A 451 11.39 1.39 4.91
N SER A 452 10.94 0.24 4.40
CA SER A 452 10.57 0.05 2.98
C SER A 452 9.43 0.95 2.51
N ARG A 453 8.59 1.43 3.43
CA ARG A 453 7.48 2.35 3.17
C ARG A 453 7.81 3.83 3.35
N ASN A 454 8.98 4.16 3.89
CA ASN A 454 9.42 5.54 4.08
C ASN A 454 10.10 6.05 2.79
N THR A 455 9.33 6.19 1.71
CA THR A 455 9.87 6.51 0.37
C THR A 455 10.48 7.90 0.26
N GLU A 456 10.17 8.80 1.21
CA GLU A 456 10.73 10.15 1.32
C GLU A 456 12.03 10.22 2.14
N LEU A 457 12.54 9.09 2.64
CA LEU A 457 13.70 9.04 3.53
C LEU A 457 14.98 9.51 2.83
N ILE A 458 15.61 10.55 3.41
CA ILE A 458 16.85 11.18 2.92
C ILE A 458 18.05 10.73 3.76
N SER A 459 17.86 10.60 5.07
CA SER A 459 18.93 10.21 6.01
C SER A 459 18.45 9.16 7.01
N LEU A 460 19.23 8.10 7.15
CA LEU A 460 18.99 7.02 8.11
C LEU A 460 20.24 6.80 8.98
N TYR A 461 20.06 6.95 10.29
CA TYR A 461 21.03 6.61 11.33
C TYR A 461 20.44 5.50 12.19
N CYS A 462 21.03 4.31 12.09
CA CYS A 462 20.57 3.09 12.75
C CYS A 462 21.73 2.25 13.29
N GLN A 463 22.92 2.84 13.40
CA GLN A 463 24.10 2.18 13.94
C GLN A 463 23.94 1.75 15.41
N GLN A 464 24.82 0.89 15.90
CA GLN A 464 24.86 0.48 17.31
C GLN A 464 23.53 -0.10 17.79
N ASN A 465 23.05 -1.09 17.05
CA ASN A 465 21.85 -1.87 17.33
C ASN A 465 22.17 -3.36 17.13
N SER A 466 21.17 -4.22 16.97
CA SER A 466 21.32 -5.65 16.66
C SER A 466 20.56 -6.03 15.40
N ILE A 467 20.45 -5.11 14.43
CA ILE A 467 19.66 -5.29 13.21
C ILE A 467 20.32 -6.34 12.33
N SER A 468 19.59 -7.41 12.03
CA SER A 468 20.09 -8.54 11.22
C SER A 468 19.81 -8.41 9.71
N SER A 469 18.80 -7.63 9.35
CA SER A 469 18.41 -7.33 7.97
C SER A 469 17.84 -5.92 7.86
N LEU A 470 18.18 -5.20 6.78
CA LEU A 470 17.68 -3.86 6.49
C LEU A 470 17.18 -3.80 5.05
N ASN A 471 15.87 -3.62 4.87
CA ASN A 471 15.27 -3.52 3.53
C ASN A 471 15.19 -2.05 3.09
N LEU A 472 15.98 -1.72 2.06
CA LEU A 472 16.07 -0.35 1.50
C LEU A 472 15.40 -0.19 0.13
N GLY A 473 14.65 -1.20 -0.34
CA GLY A 473 14.13 -1.24 -1.70
C GLY A 473 13.22 -0.07 -2.09
N GLY A 474 12.54 0.54 -1.12
CA GLY A 474 11.67 1.71 -1.32
C GLY A 474 12.36 3.07 -1.13
N ASN A 475 13.59 3.12 -0.61
CA ASN A 475 14.24 4.36 -0.19
C ASN A 475 15.12 4.96 -1.31
N THR A 476 14.51 5.27 -2.46
CA THR A 476 15.22 5.76 -3.66
C THR A 476 15.81 7.16 -3.52
N LYS A 477 15.32 7.95 -2.54
CA LYS A 477 15.79 9.30 -2.19
C LYS A 477 16.90 9.33 -1.13
N LEU A 478 17.31 8.16 -0.63
CA LEU A 478 18.28 8.07 0.46
C LEU A 478 19.66 8.58 0.02
N ARG A 479 20.21 9.54 0.78
CA ARG A 479 21.52 10.17 0.54
C ARG A 479 22.56 9.78 1.59
N ILE A 480 22.13 9.54 2.83
CA ILE A 480 23.00 9.21 3.96
C ILE A 480 22.50 7.94 4.64
N LEU A 481 23.36 6.92 4.73
CA LEU A 481 23.08 5.69 5.45
C LEU A 481 24.20 5.36 6.43
N PHE A 482 23.87 5.43 7.73
CA PHE A 482 24.74 5.02 8.83
C PHE A 482 24.10 3.78 9.48
N CYS A 483 24.74 2.62 9.29
CA CYS A 483 24.26 1.31 9.74
C CYS A 483 25.38 0.44 10.33
N TYR A 484 26.48 1.07 10.76
CA TYR A 484 27.62 0.36 11.34
C TYR A 484 27.28 -0.25 12.73
N GLU A 485 28.10 -1.18 13.22
CA GLU A 485 27.87 -1.85 14.52
C GLU A 485 26.46 -2.47 14.62
N ASN A 486 26.14 -3.37 13.69
CA ASN A 486 24.90 -4.14 13.63
C ASN A 486 25.20 -5.62 13.31
N ALA A 487 24.16 -6.41 13.02
CA ALA A 487 24.27 -7.83 12.67
C ALA A 487 23.93 -8.11 11.19
N LEU A 488 24.13 -7.15 10.29
CA LEU A 488 23.77 -7.27 8.87
C LEU A 488 24.68 -8.26 8.15
N ASN A 489 24.12 -9.37 7.64
CA ASN A 489 24.86 -10.35 6.84
C ASN A 489 24.96 -9.95 5.36
N SER A 490 24.05 -9.11 4.91
CA SER A 490 23.97 -8.59 3.55
C SER A 490 23.39 -7.18 3.58
N LEU A 491 23.80 -6.34 2.63
CA LEU A 491 23.26 -5.00 2.46
C LEU A 491 23.03 -4.73 0.97
N ASP A 492 21.78 -4.60 0.57
CA ASP A 492 21.39 -4.18 -0.79
C ASP A 492 21.10 -2.68 -0.82
N VAL A 493 21.95 -1.94 -1.51
CA VAL A 493 21.82 -0.49 -1.72
C VAL A 493 21.53 -0.15 -3.20
N SER A 494 21.19 -1.13 -4.03
CA SER A 494 21.03 -0.98 -5.48
C SER A 494 19.94 0.03 -5.87
N LYS A 495 18.89 0.17 -5.05
CA LYS A 495 17.79 1.13 -5.25
C LYS A 495 18.08 2.52 -4.69
N CYS A 496 19.06 2.66 -3.81
CA CYS A 496 19.47 3.95 -3.22
C CYS A 496 20.37 4.75 -4.18
N THR A 497 19.88 5.05 -5.38
CA THR A 497 20.71 5.65 -6.45
C THR A 497 21.25 7.05 -6.12
N GLN A 498 20.64 7.75 -5.16
CA GLN A 498 21.05 9.07 -4.66
C GLN A 498 22.06 9.00 -3.50
N LEU A 499 22.52 7.82 -3.10
CA LEU A 499 23.38 7.64 -1.93
C LEU A 499 24.72 8.36 -2.11
N GLU A 500 25.07 9.22 -1.15
CA GLU A 500 26.30 10.01 -1.12
C GLU A 500 27.28 9.47 -0.07
N TRP A 501 26.78 9.06 1.09
CA TRP A 501 27.55 8.53 2.22
C TRP A 501 27.00 7.19 2.70
N LEU A 502 27.86 6.18 2.75
CA LEU A 502 27.56 4.83 3.23
C LEU A 502 28.53 4.40 4.31
N TYR A 503 28.07 4.34 5.56
CA TYR A 503 28.84 3.84 6.70
C TYR A 503 28.21 2.52 7.15
N CYS A 504 28.83 1.41 6.77
CA CYS A 504 28.37 0.04 7.03
C CYS A 504 29.44 -0.82 7.72
N ALA A 505 30.37 -0.17 8.43
CA ALA A 505 31.44 -0.85 9.17
C ALA A 505 30.90 -1.79 10.26
N ASP A 506 31.73 -2.71 10.76
CA ASP A 506 31.42 -3.58 11.91
C ASP A 506 30.07 -4.31 11.78
N ASN A 507 29.91 -5.00 10.64
CA ASN A 507 28.79 -5.90 10.36
C ASN A 507 29.32 -7.21 9.76
N PRO A 508 28.60 -8.33 9.82
CA PRO A 508 29.03 -9.58 9.16
C PRO A 508 28.80 -9.61 7.63
N ILE A 509 28.92 -8.48 6.90
CA ILE A 509 28.68 -8.43 5.45
C ILE A 509 29.81 -9.11 4.69
N SER A 510 29.49 -10.04 3.79
CA SER A 510 30.49 -10.77 2.98
C SER A 510 30.71 -10.22 1.58
N THR A 511 29.72 -9.49 1.03
CA THR A 511 29.74 -8.90 -0.31
C THR A 511 28.96 -7.59 -0.31
N LEU A 512 29.41 -6.61 -1.10
CA LEU A 512 28.73 -5.32 -1.23
C LEU A 512 28.86 -4.83 -2.67
N ASP A 513 27.73 -4.59 -3.34
CA ASP A 513 27.67 -3.98 -4.67
C ASP A 513 27.21 -2.52 -4.55
N ILE A 514 28.05 -1.60 -5.00
CA ILE A 514 27.79 -0.16 -5.02
C ILE A 514 27.79 0.43 -6.45
N SER A 515 27.74 -0.42 -7.47
CA SER A 515 27.80 -0.02 -8.89
C SER A 515 26.64 0.92 -9.30
N HIS A 516 25.52 0.83 -8.59
CA HIS A 516 24.32 1.61 -8.84
C HIS A 516 24.32 2.99 -8.12
N ASN A 517 25.24 3.23 -7.18
CA ASN A 517 25.29 4.44 -6.35
C ASN A 517 26.23 5.50 -6.93
N LYS A 518 25.86 6.06 -8.09
CA LYS A 518 26.71 6.98 -8.88
C LYS A 518 27.08 8.29 -8.17
N HIS A 519 26.37 8.65 -7.12
CA HIS A 519 26.62 9.85 -6.31
C HIS A 519 27.56 9.61 -5.12
N LEU A 520 27.88 8.35 -4.81
CA LEU A 520 28.66 7.98 -3.64
C LEU A 520 30.03 8.66 -3.64
N SER A 521 30.38 9.23 -2.49
CA SER A 521 31.64 9.94 -2.25
C SER A 521 32.38 9.45 -1.01
N THR A 522 31.69 8.74 -0.12
CA THR A 522 32.29 8.18 1.09
C THR A 522 31.73 6.79 1.36
N LEU A 523 32.63 5.82 1.55
CA LEU A 523 32.32 4.44 1.93
C LEU A 523 33.21 3.99 3.08
N TYR A 524 32.64 3.80 4.27
CA TYR A 524 33.35 3.24 5.42
C TYR A 524 32.79 1.84 5.72
N CYS A 525 33.63 0.82 5.52
CA CYS A 525 33.21 -0.58 5.49
C CYS A 525 34.19 -1.53 6.19
N TYR A 526 35.07 -1.01 7.04
CA TYR A 526 35.97 -1.83 7.87
C TYR A 526 35.19 -2.75 8.83
N GLY A 527 35.87 -3.76 9.38
CA GLY A 527 35.23 -4.67 10.36
C GLY A 527 34.15 -5.58 9.78
N ASN A 528 34.11 -5.75 8.45
CA ASN A 528 33.21 -6.66 7.77
C ASN A 528 33.89 -7.98 7.38
N ASN A 529 33.10 -9.00 7.01
CA ASN A 529 33.60 -10.32 6.62
C ASN A 529 33.99 -10.40 5.12
N PHE A 530 34.59 -9.34 4.57
CA PHE A 530 35.00 -9.34 3.17
C PHE A 530 36.23 -10.21 2.94
N THR A 531 36.17 -11.02 1.88
CA THR A 531 37.35 -11.70 1.33
C THR A 531 38.18 -10.72 0.50
N THR A 532 39.45 -11.06 0.20
CA THR A 532 40.27 -10.27 -0.74
C THR A 532 39.57 -10.10 -2.10
N ALA A 533 38.94 -11.16 -2.62
CA ALA A 533 38.20 -11.08 -3.89
C ALA A 533 37.01 -10.11 -3.81
N ALA A 534 36.26 -10.13 -2.71
CA ALA A 534 35.12 -9.24 -2.48
C ALA A 534 35.56 -7.78 -2.32
N LEU A 535 36.68 -7.51 -1.64
CA LEU A 535 37.25 -6.16 -1.56
C LEU A 535 37.68 -5.62 -2.92
N ASP A 536 38.29 -6.46 -3.77
CA ASP A 536 38.58 -6.08 -5.15
C ASP A 536 37.29 -5.78 -5.92
N ASP A 537 36.22 -6.57 -5.74
CA ASP A 537 34.91 -6.31 -6.37
C ASP A 537 34.29 -5.00 -5.88
N ILE A 538 34.45 -4.65 -4.61
CA ILE A 538 34.06 -3.35 -4.06
C ILE A 538 34.84 -2.22 -4.75
N TYR A 539 36.16 -2.35 -4.89
CA TYR A 539 36.95 -1.34 -5.62
C TYR A 539 36.52 -1.21 -7.08
N CYS A 540 36.05 -2.30 -7.69
CA CYS A 540 35.54 -2.30 -9.05
C CYS A 540 34.17 -1.69 -9.22
N SER A 541 33.32 -1.78 -8.20
CA SER A 541 31.98 -1.21 -8.20
C SER A 541 31.95 0.25 -7.75
N LEU A 542 33.05 0.82 -7.24
CA LEU A 542 33.15 2.25 -6.91
C LEU A 542 32.74 3.12 -8.12
N PRO A 543 31.94 4.18 -7.93
CA PRO A 543 31.54 5.04 -9.04
C PRO A 543 32.75 5.83 -9.56
N ASP A 544 32.77 6.09 -10.87
CA ASP A 544 33.82 6.93 -11.48
C ASP A 544 33.67 8.39 -11.04
N ARG A 545 34.72 8.91 -10.41
CA ARG A 545 34.82 10.29 -9.91
C ARG A 545 35.87 11.12 -10.64
N LYS A 546 36.30 10.72 -11.85
CA LYS A 546 37.16 11.57 -12.71
C LYS A 546 36.51 12.95 -12.92
N GLY A 547 37.30 14.01 -12.74
CA GLY A 547 36.82 15.40 -12.81
C GLY A 547 36.06 15.89 -11.58
N LYS A 548 35.91 15.07 -10.52
CA LYS A 548 35.31 15.45 -9.23
C LYS A 548 36.36 15.40 -8.11
N SER A 549 35.99 15.86 -6.92
CA SER A 549 36.79 15.61 -5.70
C SER A 549 36.93 14.10 -5.46
N LYS A 550 38.14 13.68 -5.07
CA LYS A 550 38.41 12.26 -4.78
C LYS A 550 37.47 11.77 -3.68
N GLY A 551 36.85 10.62 -3.88
CA GLY A 551 36.08 9.93 -2.84
C GLY A 551 36.98 9.25 -1.83
N ASP A 552 36.44 8.89 -0.66
CA ASP A 552 37.17 8.20 0.40
C ASP A 552 36.54 6.83 0.69
N ILE A 553 37.35 5.77 0.63
CA ILE A 553 36.97 4.42 1.04
C ILE A 553 37.84 3.97 2.21
N ALA A 554 37.22 3.59 3.33
CA ALA A 554 37.90 3.08 4.52
C ALA A 554 37.59 1.59 4.75
N PRO A 555 38.39 0.67 4.18
CA PRO A 555 38.25 -0.77 4.41
C PRO A 555 38.95 -1.25 5.70
N LEU A 556 39.73 -0.38 6.36
CA LEU A 556 40.42 -0.65 7.62
C LEU A 556 40.14 0.47 8.62
N LEU A 557 40.00 0.11 9.90
CA LEU A 557 39.87 1.09 10.98
C LEU A 557 41.18 1.87 11.14
N ASN A 558 42.29 1.17 11.34
CA ASN A 558 43.63 1.74 11.50
C ASN A 558 44.75 0.78 11.04
N ALA A 559 46.01 1.22 11.16
CA ALA A 559 47.19 0.46 10.72
C ALA A 559 47.44 -0.87 11.47
N SER A 560 46.72 -1.11 12.58
CA SER A 560 46.77 -2.32 13.40
C SER A 560 45.56 -3.25 13.20
N SER A 561 44.67 -2.93 12.25
CA SER A 561 43.47 -3.73 11.95
C SER A 561 43.84 -5.17 11.54
N VAL A 562 43.06 -6.15 12.02
CA VAL A 562 43.30 -7.58 11.77
C VAL A 562 43.22 -7.96 10.29
N ASP A 563 42.37 -7.29 9.51
CA ASP A 563 42.18 -7.55 8.07
C ASP A 563 43.21 -6.85 7.18
N LYS A 564 44.21 -6.19 7.75
CA LYS A 564 45.22 -5.44 6.99
C LYS A 564 45.90 -6.30 5.92
N SER A 565 46.25 -7.55 6.23
CA SER A 565 46.87 -8.45 5.25
C SER A 565 45.94 -8.78 4.09
N LYS A 566 44.64 -9.00 4.35
CA LYS A 566 43.62 -9.23 3.31
C LYS A 566 43.46 -8.02 2.41
N VAL A 567 43.40 -6.82 2.99
CA VAL A 567 43.28 -5.55 2.26
C VAL A 567 44.56 -5.28 1.45
N LEU A 568 45.75 -5.47 1.99
CA LEU A 568 46.99 -5.28 1.22
C LEU A 568 47.18 -6.32 0.11
N ALA A 569 46.51 -7.48 0.19
CA ALA A 569 46.49 -8.47 -0.90
C ALA A 569 45.57 -8.10 -2.08
N THR A 570 44.76 -7.04 -1.95
CA THR A 570 43.92 -6.51 -3.03
C THR A 570 44.71 -5.59 -3.96
N ASN A 571 44.10 -5.19 -5.08
CA ASN A 571 44.61 -4.14 -5.94
C ASN A 571 43.93 -2.79 -5.63
N GLY A 572 44.39 -2.11 -4.58
CA GLY A 572 43.86 -0.79 -4.19
C GLY A 572 43.99 0.30 -5.26
N ASN A 573 44.84 0.12 -6.29
CA ASN A 573 44.93 1.06 -7.42
C ASN A 573 43.61 1.14 -8.19
N ASN A 574 42.78 0.11 -8.14
CA ASN A 574 41.43 0.12 -8.72
C ASN A 574 40.57 1.27 -8.18
N ALA A 575 40.66 1.55 -6.88
CA ALA A 575 39.99 2.70 -6.28
C ALA A 575 40.59 4.02 -6.79
N ALA A 576 41.93 4.11 -6.85
CA ALA A 576 42.64 5.31 -7.32
C ALA A 576 42.29 5.69 -8.77
N VAL A 577 42.22 4.70 -9.68
CA VAL A 577 41.86 4.91 -11.10
C VAL A 577 40.45 5.48 -11.28
N ARG A 578 39.55 5.17 -10.34
CA ARG A 578 38.15 5.68 -10.31
C ARG A 578 38.03 7.00 -9.53
N GLY A 579 39.14 7.59 -9.09
CA GLY A 579 39.15 8.84 -8.33
C GLY A 579 38.81 8.67 -6.86
N TRP A 580 39.23 7.57 -6.22
CA TRP A 580 39.04 7.31 -4.80
C TRP A 580 40.38 7.18 -4.06
N LYS A 581 40.37 7.49 -2.76
CA LYS A 581 41.47 7.25 -1.83
C LYS A 581 41.09 6.09 -0.92
N ALA A 582 41.91 5.04 -0.90
CA ALA A 582 41.82 3.99 0.11
C ALA A 582 42.55 4.47 1.36
N ILE A 583 41.84 4.63 2.47
CA ILE A 583 42.33 5.25 3.69
C ILE A 583 42.12 4.36 4.91
N TYR A 584 42.90 4.59 5.95
CA TYR A 584 42.51 4.20 7.31
C TYR A 584 41.45 5.17 7.83
N TYR A 585 40.37 4.65 8.41
CA TYR A 585 39.33 5.49 9.01
C TYR A 585 39.89 6.41 10.09
N GLU A 586 40.64 5.85 11.04
CA GLU A 586 41.36 6.63 12.05
C GLU A 586 42.58 7.32 11.45
N GLY A 587 42.66 8.64 11.64
CA GLY A 587 43.78 9.46 11.16
C GLY A 587 43.75 9.80 9.68
N ASN A 588 42.82 9.24 8.89
CA ASN A 588 42.56 9.62 7.50
C ASN A 588 43.79 9.54 6.57
N SER A 589 44.72 8.62 6.85
CA SER A 589 45.93 8.42 6.06
C SER A 589 45.72 7.38 4.96
N GLU A 590 46.32 7.58 3.79
CA GLU A 590 46.19 6.64 2.67
C GLU A 590 46.89 5.31 2.97
N ILE A 591 46.23 4.22 2.60
CA ILE A 591 46.79 2.87 2.68
C ILE A 591 47.77 2.71 1.52
N THR A 592 48.98 2.24 1.83
CA THR A 592 50.03 1.97 0.83
C THR A 592 50.49 0.51 0.93
N GLY A 593 51.16 0.00 -0.11
CA GLY A 593 51.69 -1.38 -0.12
C GLY A 593 50.73 -2.45 -0.61
N PHE A 594 49.76 -2.09 -1.46
CA PHE A 594 48.92 -3.07 -2.16
C PHE A 594 49.76 -3.99 -3.05
N THR A 595 49.48 -5.30 -3.00
CA THR A 595 50.23 -6.36 -3.71
C THR A 595 49.37 -7.11 -4.72
N GLY A 596 48.05 -6.96 -4.68
CA GLY A 596 47.13 -7.63 -5.58
C GLY A 596 47.22 -7.07 -7.01
N THR A 597 46.97 -7.93 -7.99
CA THR A 597 47.04 -7.61 -9.43
C THR A 597 45.67 -7.63 -10.11
N LYS A 598 44.59 -7.96 -9.41
CA LYS A 598 43.22 -8.02 -9.94
C LYS A 598 42.82 -6.64 -10.46
N GLN A 599 42.84 -6.43 -11.77
CA GLN A 599 42.43 -5.16 -12.39
C GLN A 599 40.90 -5.13 -12.55
N CYS A 600 40.27 -4.04 -12.15
CA CYS A 600 38.85 -3.84 -12.45
C CYS A 600 38.64 -3.75 -13.96
N GLY A 601 37.86 -4.69 -14.49
CA GLY A 601 37.57 -4.74 -15.91
C GLY A 601 38.72 -5.26 -16.78
N GLY A 602 39.60 -6.15 -16.28
CA GLY A 602 40.48 -6.99 -17.10
C GLY A 602 41.10 -6.30 -18.33
N GLY A 603 41.85 -5.21 -18.11
CA GLY A 603 42.63 -4.55 -19.15
C GLY A 603 41.87 -3.54 -20.05
N SER A 604 42.65 -2.57 -20.55
CA SER A 604 42.40 -1.74 -21.75
C SER A 604 41.17 -0.82 -21.85
N GLY A 605 40.33 -0.64 -20.82
CA GLY A 605 39.22 0.34 -20.89
C GLY A 605 37.90 -0.23 -21.44
N VAL A 606 37.66 -1.53 -21.26
CA VAL A 606 36.40 -2.21 -21.56
C VAL A 606 35.27 -1.65 -20.70
N ASN A 607 34.13 -1.29 -21.31
CA ASN A 607 32.93 -0.90 -20.57
C ASN A 607 32.25 -2.14 -19.97
N MET A 608 32.35 -2.32 -18.66
CA MET A 608 31.79 -3.47 -17.95
C MET A 608 30.31 -3.29 -17.56
N ASP A 609 29.79 -2.06 -17.61
CA ASP A 609 28.38 -1.77 -17.30
C ASP A 609 27.45 -2.20 -18.44
N ARG A 610 28.01 -2.38 -19.64
CA ARG A 610 27.30 -2.86 -20.82
C ARG A 610 27.74 -4.27 -21.16
N TYR A 611 26.80 -5.20 -21.14
CA TYR A 611 27.10 -6.60 -21.41
C TYR A 611 25.94 -7.36 -22.03
N ILE A 612 26.29 -8.51 -22.62
CA ILE A 612 25.37 -9.51 -23.16
C ILE A 612 25.73 -10.84 -22.51
N THR A 613 24.73 -11.57 -22.03
CA THR A 613 24.93 -12.85 -21.36
C THR A 613 24.33 -13.99 -22.17
N LEU A 614 25.09 -15.08 -22.32
CA LEU A 614 24.67 -16.30 -22.98
C LEU A 614 24.60 -17.44 -21.95
N THR A 615 23.52 -18.20 -21.96
CA THR A 615 23.43 -19.50 -21.28
C THR A 615 23.98 -20.56 -22.22
N VAL A 616 25.03 -21.25 -21.77
CA VAL A 616 25.84 -22.17 -22.58
C VAL A 616 26.25 -23.38 -21.76
N ASP A 617 26.63 -24.48 -22.40
CA ASP A 617 27.21 -25.62 -21.69
C ASP A 617 28.73 -25.46 -21.52
N LYS A 618 29.22 -25.74 -20.30
CA LYS A 618 30.66 -25.71 -20.01
C LYS A 618 31.43 -26.64 -20.95
N GLY A 619 32.52 -26.13 -21.52
CA GLY A 619 33.41 -26.82 -22.44
C GLY A 619 32.99 -26.75 -23.91
N LYS A 620 31.84 -26.14 -24.23
CA LYS A 620 31.44 -25.92 -25.63
C LYS A 620 32.15 -24.73 -26.25
N GLU A 621 32.34 -24.80 -27.56
CA GLU A 621 32.82 -23.69 -28.37
C GLU A 621 31.65 -22.81 -28.79
N ILE A 622 31.76 -21.53 -28.48
CA ILE A 622 30.77 -20.51 -28.85
C ILE A 622 31.37 -19.61 -29.91
N PHE A 623 30.76 -19.63 -31.08
CA PHE A 623 31.07 -18.83 -32.25
C PHE A 623 30.28 -17.52 -32.20
N LEU A 624 31.00 -16.40 -32.12
CA LEU A 624 30.38 -15.08 -32.11
C LEU A 624 31.25 -14.03 -32.82
N SER A 625 30.60 -12.93 -33.15
CA SER A 625 31.19 -11.69 -33.68
C SER A 625 30.47 -10.49 -33.07
N VAL A 626 31.24 -9.44 -32.84
CA VAL A 626 30.81 -8.15 -32.31
C VAL A 626 31.16 -7.03 -33.31
N TYR A 627 30.35 -5.99 -33.29
CA TYR A 627 30.57 -4.69 -33.94
C TYR A 627 30.44 -3.63 -32.82
N ALA A 628 31.37 -2.68 -32.71
CA ALA A 628 31.22 -1.52 -31.81
C ALA A 628 31.03 -0.21 -32.57
N SER A 629 30.36 0.76 -31.95
CA SER A 629 30.05 2.06 -32.58
C SER A 629 31.27 2.98 -32.78
N ALA A 630 32.42 2.67 -32.17
CA ALA A 630 33.65 3.43 -32.29
C ALA A 630 34.84 2.52 -32.57
N ASP A 631 35.81 3.02 -33.34
CA ASP A 631 37.06 2.32 -33.60
C ASP A 631 37.86 2.08 -32.32
N ASN A 632 38.54 0.94 -32.29
CA ASN A 632 39.37 0.52 -31.17
C ASN A 632 38.61 0.40 -29.83
N THR A 633 37.31 0.09 -29.88
CA THR A 633 36.49 -0.21 -28.69
C THR A 633 36.92 -1.57 -28.11
N PRO A 634 37.36 -1.60 -26.85
CA PRO A 634 37.77 -2.84 -26.20
C PRO A 634 36.55 -3.66 -25.75
N ILE A 635 36.59 -4.96 -26.02
CA ILE A 635 35.58 -5.98 -25.70
C ILE A 635 36.23 -7.06 -24.85
N LYS A 636 35.53 -7.51 -23.79
CA LYS A 636 35.97 -8.62 -22.94
C LYS A 636 34.91 -9.72 -22.91
N ILE A 637 35.31 -10.95 -23.10
CA ILE A 637 34.47 -12.14 -22.94
C ILE A 637 34.95 -12.89 -21.71
N VAL A 638 34.04 -13.21 -20.80
CA VAL A 638 34.31 -13.94 -19.56
C VAL A 638 33.38 -15.14 -19.45
N SER A 639 33.92 -16.32 -19.19
CA SER A 639 33.15 -17.53 -18.89
C SER A 639 33.94 -18.42 -17.94
N GLY A 640 33.61 -18.42 -16.65
CA GLY A 640 34.33 -19.17 -15.63
C GLY A 640 35.79 -18.73 -15.51
N ASP A 641 36.72 -19.67 -15.72
CA ASP A 641 38.17 -19.43 -15.72
C ASP A 641 38.70 -18.91 -17.08
N LYS A 642 37.84 -18.79 -18.09
CA LYS A 642 38.22 -18.32 -19.43
C LYS A 642 37.93 -16.85 -19.60
N GLU A 643 38.95 -16.10 -20.00
CA GLU A 643 38.85 -14.69 -20.36
C GLU A 643 39.50 -14.41 -21.71
N TYR A 644 38.86 -13.58 -22.51
CA TYR A 644 39.35 -13.12 -23.82
C TYR A 644 39.15 -11.62 -23.92
N THR A 645 40.17 -10.87 -24.33
CA THR A 645 40.08 -9.42 -24.55
C THR A 645 40.60 -9.07 -25.93
N PHE A 646 39.86 -8.26 -26.66
CA PHE A 646 40.24 -7.77 -27.98
C PHE A 646 39.55 -6.43 -28.27
N ASN A 647 40.06 -5.68 -29.25
CA ASN A 647 39.45 -4.42 -29.68
C ASN A 647 38.72 -4.63 -31.01
N THR A 648 37.59 -3.94 -31.17
CA THR A 648 36.81 -3.90 -32.41
C THR A 648 36.53 -2.46 -32.80
N GLY A 649 36.08 -2.24 -34.03
CA GLY A 649 35.70 -0.91 -34.52
C GLY A 649 34.34 -0.89 -35.21
N ALA A 650 34.18 0.05 -36.13
CA ALA A 650 32.98 0.28 -36.93
C ALA A 650 32.75 -0.79 -38.03
N GLY A 651 32.94 -2.06 -37.68
CA GLY A 651 32.74 -3.21 -38.56
C GLY A 651 32.65 -4.51 -37.77
N TRP A 652 32.06 -5.54 -38.39
CA TRP A 652 32.02 -6.88 -37.80
C TRP A 652 33.42 -7.45 -37.60
N THR A 653 33.69 -7.92 -36.39
CA THR A 653 34.84 -8.80 -36.17
C THR A 653 34.71 -10.09 -36.97
N LYS A 654 35.83 -10.74 -37.25
CA LYS A 654 35.82 -12.12 -37.74
C LYS A 654 35.07 -13.00 -36.74
N MET A 655 34.08 -13.77 -37.21
CA MET A 655 33.46 -14.80 -36.39
C MET A 655 34.54 -15.71 -35.80
N SER A 656 34.59 -15.77 -34.47
CA SER A 656 35.66 -16.42 -33.72
C SER A 656 35.05 -17.34 -32.66
N LYS A 657 35.76 -18.43 -32.36
CA LYS A 657 35.33 -19.43 -31.37
C LYS A 657 35.92 -19.10 -30.01
N TYR A 658 35.10 -19.20 -28.98
CA TYR A 658 35.46 -19.00 -27.59
C TYR A 658 34.96 -20.18 -26.76
N THR A 659 35.86 -20.82 -26.02
CA THR A 659 35.48 -21.94 -25.13
C THR A 659 34.74 -21.40 -23.90
N ALA A 660 33.57 -21.96 -23.61
CA ALA A 660 32.80 -21.68 -22.40
C ALA A 660 33.46 -22.36 -21.18
N GLY A 661 33.96 -21.61 -20.20
CA GLY A 661 34.52 -22.16 -18.95
C GLY A 661 33.48 -22.43 -17.86
N ALA A 662 32.25 -21.92 -18.04
CA ALA A 662 31.13 -22.10 -17.11
C ALA A 662 29.80 -22.24 -17.88
N GLY A 663 28.68 -22.40 -17.14
CA GLY A 663 27.32 -22.44 -17.70
C GLY A 663 26.82 -21.09 -18.25
N THR A 664 27.64 -20.05 -18.11
CA THR A 664 27.33 -18.70 -18.53
C THR A 664 28.56 -18.11 -19.22
N MET A 665 28.34 -17.38 -20.31
CA MET A 665 29.35 -16.57 -20.99
C MET A 665 28.86 -15.13 -21.10
N THR A 666 29.66 -14.19 -20.63
CA THR A 666 29.32 -12.76 -20.61
C THR A 666 30.27 -11.98 -21.51
N ILE A 667 29.71 -11.19 -22.40
CA ILE A 667 30.41 -10.33 -23.35
C ILE A 667 30.23 -8.89 -22.89
N TYR A 668 31.29 -8.28 -22.38
CA TYR A 668 31.35 -6.91 -21.90
C TYR A 668 31.88 -5.96 -22.99
N GLY A 669 31.29 -4.77 -23.05
CA GLY A 669 31.73 -3.68 -23.91
C GLY A 669 30.57 -2.93 -24.59
N ASN A 670 30.93 -1.83 -25.27
CA ASN A 670 30.00 -1.01 -26.05
C ASN A 670 29.63 -1.69 -27.38
N VAL A 671 28.92 -2.81 -27.30
CA VAL A 671 28.49 -3.60 -28.46
C VAL A 671 27.30 -2.92 -29.12
N TRP A 672 27.43 -2.66 -30.43
CA TRP A 672 26.40 -2.00 -31.24
C TRP A 672 25.66 -2.99 -32.14
N GLN A 673 26.35 -4.03 -32.62
CA GLN A 673 25.73 -5.19 -33.26
C GLN A 673 26.36 -6.46 -32.71
N PHE A 674 25.54 -7.48 -32.48
CA PHE A 674 25.97 -8.75 -31.91
C PHE A 674 25.50 -9.92 -32.77
N ASN A 675 26.41 -10.84 -33.09
CA ASN A 675 26.12 -12.03 -33.87
C ASN A 675 26.64 -13.28 -33.16
N CYS A 676 25.73 -14.18 -32.80
CA CYS A 676 26.01 -15.48 -32.20
C CYS A 676 25.22 -16.59 -32.90
N ARG A 677 25.03 -16.47 -34.22
CA ARG A 677 24.31 -17.46 -35.02
C ARG A 677 25.03 -18.79 -35.13
N ASP A 678 24.26 -19.83 -35.43
CA ASP A 678 24.75 -21.16 -35.85
C ASP A 678 25.69 -21.83 -34.83
N ASN A 679 25.34 -21.80 -33.53
CA ASN A 679 26.14 -22.46 -32.48
C ASN A 679 25.77 -23.92 -32.21
N ALA A 680 25.16 -24.61 -33.18
CA ALA A 680 24.80 -26.02 -33.07
C ALA A 680 24.08 -26.37 -31.75
N ALA A 681 23.09 -25.55 -31.38
CA ALA A 681 22.32 -25.65 -30.13
C ALA A 681 23.10 -25.43 -28.82
N ASN A 682 24.35 -24.97 -28.85
CA ASN A 682 25.16 -24.72 -27.64
C ASN A 682 24.75 -23.46 -26.86
N ILE A 683 23.87 -22.62 -27.41
CA ILE A 683 23.29 -21.45 -26.71
C ILE A 683 21.80 -21.75 -26.47
N THR A 684 21.40 -21.76 -25.20
CA THR A 684 20.04 -22.09 -24.75
C THR A 684 19.28 -20.89 -24.15
N GLY A 685 19.99 -19.80 -23.86
CA GLY A 685 19.44 -18.57 -23.33
C GLY A 685 20.30 -17.36 -23.73
N LEU A 686 19.67 -16.21 -23.92
CA LEU A 686 20.35 -14.97 -24.29
C LEU A 686 19.68 -13.78 -23.59
N ASP A 687 20.47 -13.03 -22.82
CA ASP A 687 20.06 -11.77 -22.24
C ASP A 687 20.95 -10.63 -22.77
N ALA A 688 20.35 -9.77 -23.59
CA ALA A 688 20.99 -8.58 -24.15
C ALA A 688 20.54 -7.28 -23.48
N SER A 689 19.63 -7.33 -22.49
CA SER A 689 18.96 -6.13 -21.95
C SER A 689 19.91 -5.12 -21.31
N HIS A 690 21.12 -5.53 -20.95
CA HIS A 690 22.13 -4.66 -20.35
C HIS A 690 22.97 -3.90 -21.40
N ASN A 691 22.67 -4.04 -22.69
CA ASN A 691 23.37 -3.34 -23.77
C ASN A 691 22.43 -2.37 -24.52
N ALA A 692 22.06 -1.26 -23.88
CA ALA A 692 20.95 -0.39 -24.32
C ALA A 692 21.07 0.16 -25.75
N GLU A 693 22.29 0.43 -26.22
CA GLU A 693 22.53 0.98 -27.57
C GLU A 693 22.61 -0.10 -28.66
N LEU A 694 22.38 -1.38 -28.35
CA LEU A 694 22.43 -2.46 -29.34
C LEU A 694 21.36 -2.23 -30.43
N GLN A 695 21.78 -2.11 -31.69
CA GLN A 695 20.90 -1.87 -32.83
C GLN A 695 20.57 -3.12 -33.63
N THR A 696 21.44 -4.13 -33.60
CA THR A 696 21.20 -5.38 -34.33
C THR A 696 21.63 -6.59 -33.52
N LEU A 697 20.71 -7.53 -33.36
CA LEU A 697 20.94 -8.80 -32.68
C LEU A 697 20.67 -9.96 -33.64
N ILE A 698 21.71 -10.75 -33.90
CA ILE A 698 21.66 -11.95 -34.75
C ILE A 698 21.97 -13.16 -33.85
N CYS A 699 20.95 -13.98 -33.60
CA CYS A 699 21.03 -15.15 -32.73
C CYS A 699 20.31 -16.38 -33.33
N ASN A 700 20.17 -16.40 -34.66
CA ASN A 700 19.49 -17.47 -35.38
C ASN A 700 20.17 -18.83 -35.27
N ASN A 701 19.40 -19.91 -35.45
CA ASN A 701 19.85 -21.30 -35.50
C ASN A 701 20.61 -21.74 -34.24
N ASN A 702 19.93 -21.62 -33.09
CA ASN A 702 20.43 -22.05 -31.78
C ASN A 702 19.35 -22.88 -31.06
N ALA A 703 19.47 -23.08 -29.75
CA ALA A 703 18.44 -23.71 -28.92
C ALA A 703 17.88 -22.73 -27.89
N ILE A 704 17.82 -21.43 -28.23
CA ILE A 704 17.42 -20.38 -27.30
C ILE A 704 15.94 -20.56 -26.96
N ALA A 705 15.67 -20.87 -25.70
CA ALA A 705 14.31 -20.95 -25.16
C ALA A 705 13.88 -19.64 -24.47
N SER A 706 14.85 -18.84 -24.01
CA SER A 706 14.62 -17.56 -23.34
C SER A 706 15.49 -16.47 -23.95
N LEU A 707 14.85 -15.43 -24.51
CA LEU A 707 15.49 -14.27 -25.12
C LEU A 707 14.98 -13.00 -24.45
N ASN A 708 15.87 -12.24 -23.80
CA ASN A 708 15.54 -10.94 -23.19
C ASN A 708 16.20 -9.79 -23.96
N VAL A 709 15.35 -8.93 -24.54
CA VAL A 709 15.76 -7.71 -25.29
C VAL A 709 15.13 -6.43 -24.73
N SER A 710 14.57 -6.49 -23.52
CA SER A 710 13.72 -5.44 -22.95
C SER A 710 14.45 -4.11 -22.69
N GLY A 711 15.77 -4.14 -22.51
CA GLY A 711 16.60 -2.94 -22.35
C GLY A 711 17.21 -2.40 -23.65
N ASN A 712 17.03 -3.07 -24.79
CA ASN A 712 17.59 -2.65 -26.08
C ASN A 712 16.64 -1.67 -26.81
N THR A 713 16.43 -0.49 -26.23
CA THR A 713 15.46 0.49 -26.77
C THR A 713 15.83 1.05 -28.15
N ASP A 714 17.10 0.92 -28.54
CA ASP A 714 17.62 1.34 -29.85
C ASP A 714 17.65 0.22 -30.89
N LEU A 715 17.11 -0.97 -30.59
CA LEU A 715 17.14 -2.13 -31.50
C LEU A 715 16.34 -1.86 -32.78
N ILE A 716 17.00 -2.02 -33.94
CA ILE A 716 16.46 -1.83 -35.29
C ILE A 716 16.19 -3.18 -35.97
N GLY A 717 17.04 -4.18 -35.73
CA GLY A 717 16.94 -5.50 -36.34
C GLY A 717 17.11 -6.64 -35.34
N LEU A 718 16.15 -7.57 -35.32
CA LEU A 718 16.19 -8.77 -34.51
C LEU A 718 16.04 -10.03 -35.38
N TYR A 719 17.07 -10.87 -35.37
CA TYR A 719 17.13 -12.12 -36.14
C TYR A 719 17.28 -13.29 -35.17
N CYS A 720 16.16 -13.91 -34.82
CA CYS A 720 16.06 -14.97 -33.82
C CYS A 720 15.37 -16.25 -34.37
N LEU A 721 15.31 -16.39 -35.69
CA LEU A 721 14.76 -17.57 -36.37
C LEU A 721 15.48 -18.88 -35.96
N GLY A 722 14.79 -20.02 -36.07
CA GLY A 722 15.40 -21.34 -35.84
C GLY A 722 15.86 -21.53 -34.39
N ASN A 723 14.97 -21.26 -33.44
CA ASN A 723 15.22 -21.38 -32.00
C ASN A 723 14.06 -22.13 -31.31
N ALA A 724 14.09 -22.19 -29.98
CA ALA A 724 13.08 -22.85 -29.16
C ALA A 724 12.15 -21.86 -28.43
N LEU A 725 11.95 -20.65 -28.98
CA LEU A 725 11.16 -19.61 -28.33
C LEU A 725 9.67 -19.99 -28.30
N THR A 726 9.07 -19.96 -27.12
CA THR A 726 7.60 -20.07 -26.94
C THR A 726 6.95 -18.70 -26.78
N THR A 727 7.72 -17.70 -26.36
CA THR A 727 7.29 -16.32 -26.17
C THR A 727 8.40 -15.37 -26.64
N LEU A 728 8.02 -14.20 -27.12
CA LEU A 728 8.94 -13.13 -27.49
C LEU A 728 8.32 -11.78 -27.11
N ASP A 729 8.96 -11.05 -26.20
CA ASP A 729 8.55 -9.70 -25.81
C ASP A 729 9.45 -8.67 -26.52
N VAL A 730 8.85 -7.89 -27.41
CA VAL A 730 9.50 -6.79 -28.15
C VAL A 730 8.84 -5.43 -27.84
N SER A 731 8.05 -5.35 -26.78
CA SER A 731 7.21 -4.19 -26.44
C SER A 731 8.00 -2.91 -26.14
N LYS A 732 9.30 -3.02 -25.82
CA LYS A 732 10.22 -1.91 -25.53
C LYS A 732 11.09 -1.50 -26.72
N ASN A 733 11.10 -2.29 -27.80
CA ASN A 733 11.96 -2.07 -28.96
C ASN A 733 11.24 -1.22 -30.02
N MET A 734 10.86 0.02 -29.67
CA MET A 734 9.98 0.87 -30.50
C MET A 734 10.61 1.29 -31.84
N LYS A 735 11.95 1.20 -31.98
CA LYS A 735 12.68 1.46 -33.23
C LYS A 735 12.85 0.22 -34.12
N LEU A 736 12.28 -0.92 -33.73
CA LEU A 736 12.44 -2.17 -34.45
C LEU A 736 11.79 -2.08 -35.84
N ALA A 737 12.61 -2.19 -36.88
CA ALA A 737 12.20 -2.11 -38.27
C ALA A 737 12.18 -3.50 -38.96
N ASN A 738 13.00 -4.43 -38.48
CA ASN A 738 13.15 -5.77 -39.05
C ASN A 738 13.06 -6.85 -37.98
N LEU A 739 12.06 -7.74 -38.09
CA LEU A 739 11.87 -8.85 -37.17
C LEU A 739 11.79 -10.18 -37.94
N TYR A 740 12.77 -11.06 -37.69
CA TYR A 740 12.82 -12.43 -38.19
C TYR A 740 12.76 -13.38 -37.01
N CYS A 741 11.60 -13.98 -36.77
CA CYS A 741 11.32 -14.88 -35.65
C CYS A 741 10.69 -16.22 -36.09
N TYR A 742 10.83 -16.55 -37.37
CA TYR A 742 10.30 -17.78 -37.94
C TYR A 742 10.99 -19.05 -37.41
N GLU A 743 10.37 -20.22 -37.62
CA GLU A 743 10.88 -21.51 -37.11
C GLU A 743 11.13 -21.48 -35.59
N ASN A 744 10.10 -21.08 -34.86
CA ASN A 744 10.05 -21.12 -33.40
C ASN A 744 8.74 -21.83 -32.96
N SER A 745 8.37 -21.72 -31.68
CA SER A 745 7.13 -22.27 -31.13
C SER A 745 6.21 -21.18 -30.57
N LEU A 746 6.23 -19.97 -31.14
CA LEU A 746 5.42 -18.84 -30.68
C LEU A 746 3.93 -19.14 -30.89
N THR A 747 3.13 -19.00 -29.85
CA THR A 747 1.65 -19.10 -29.92
C THR A 747 0.99 -17.74 -30.07
N THR A 748 1.68 -16.69 -29.64
CA THR A 748 1.26 -15.29 -29.72
C THR A 748 2.46 -14.42 -30.03
N LEU A 749 2.23 -13.30 -30.71
CA LEU A 749 3.25 -12.30 -30.99
C LEU A 749 2.60 -10.91 -30.92
N ASP A 750 3.01 -10.11 -29.93
CA ASP A 750 2.55 -8.71 -29.80
C ASP A 750 3.62 -7.78 -30.39
N ILE A 751 3.20 -7.02 -31.40
CA ILE A 751 4.02 -6.05 -32.14
C ILE A 751 3.37 -4.65 -32.16
N GLY A 752 2.38 -4.41 -31.29
CA GLY A 752 1.59 -3.17 -31.29
C GLY A 752 2.40 -1.90 -31.03
N ASN A 753 3.53 -2.02 -30.31
CA ASN A 753 4.44 -0.91 -30.02
C ASN A 753 5.56 -0.71 -31.07
N ASN A 754 5.74 -1.65 -32.00
CA ASN A 754 6.80 -1.61 -33.01
C ASN A 754 6.31 -0.88 -34.27
N THR A 755 5.94 0.40 -34.14
CA THR A 755 5.31 1.19 -35.22
C THR A 755 6.23 1.46 -36.41
N GLU A 756 7.55 1.28 -36.22
CA GLU A 756 8.57 1.41 -37.27
C GLU A 756 8.79 0.12 -38.07
N LEU A 757 8.08 -0.97 -37.75
CA LEU A 757 8.27 -2.27 -38.39
C LEU A 757 7.94 -2.21 -39.89
N ALA A 758 8.95 -2.48 -40.72
CA ALA A 758 8.86 -2.53 -42.18
C ALA A 758 8.90 -3.96 -42.72
N PHE A 759 9.54 -4.88 -41.99
CA PHE A 759 9.66 -6.28 -42.37
C PHE A 759 9.36 -7.20 -41.20
N LEU A 760 8.39 -8.11 -41.38
CA LEU A 760 8.05 -9.15 -40.43
C LEU A 760 8.06 -10.53 -41.09
N ASP A 761 8.94 -11.41 -40.64
CA ASP A 761 8.88 -12.84 -40.94
C ASP A 761 8.70 -13.65 -39.66
N CYS A 762 7.50 -14.20 -39.51
CA CYS A 762 7.06 -15.01 -38.38
C CYS A 762 6.56 -16.39 -38.84
N ARG A 763 6.97 -16.85 -40.02
CA ARG A 763 6.51 -18.13 -40.58
C ARG A 763 6.87 -19.33 -39.70
N SER A 764 6.22 -20.47 -39.91
CA SER A 764 6.54 -21.71 -39.20
C SER A 764 6.54 -21.54 -37.67
N ASN A 765 5.45 -20.97 -37.16
CA ASN A 765 5.17 -20.83 -35.73
C ASN A 765 3.79 -21.46 -35.42
N LYS A 766 3.20 -21.15 -34.26
CA LYS A 766 1.88 -21.67 -33.83
C LYS A 766 0.88 -20.54 -33.61
N LEU A 767 1.03 -19.42 -34.30
CA LEU A 767 0.19 -18.23 -34.13
C LEU A 767 -1.25 -18.53 -34.59
N THR A 768 -2.24 -18.24 -33.74
CA THR A 768 -3.67 -18.35 -34.08
C THR A 768 -4.29 -17.03 -34.49
N SER A 769 -3.66 -15.92 -34.13
CA SER A 769 -4.03 -14.55 -34.47
C SER A 769 -2.78 -13.68 -34.58
N LEU A 770 -2.85 -12.62 -35.38
CA LEU A 770 -1.81 -11.62 -35.51
C LEU A 770 -2.46 -10.26 -35.78
N ASP A 771 -2.20 -9.27 -34.92
CA ASP A 771 -2.67 -7.89 -35.12
C ASP A 771 -1.51 -7.05 -35.69
N VAL A 772 -1.72 -6.53 -36.90
CA VAL A 772 -0.76 -5.67 -37.62
C VAL A 772 -1.28 -4.24 -37.80
N SER A 773 -2.39 -3.88 -37.15
CA SER A 773 -3.11 -2.61 -37.36
C SER A 773 -2.29 -1.35 -37.03
N LYS A 774 -1.27 -1.48 -36.16
CA LYS A 774 -0.37 -0.40 -35.77
C LYS A 774 0.89 -0.29 -36.63
N ASN A 775 1.22 -1.32 -37.41
CA ASN A 775 2.46 -1.41 -38.18
C ASN A 775 2.26 -0.84 -39.60
N LYS A 776 1.95 0.45 -39.70
CA LYS A 776 1.56 1.11 -40.97
C LYS A 776 2.67 1.16 -42.02
N LYS A 777 3.94 1.08 -41.58
CA LYS A 777 5.13 1.06 -42.44
C LYS A 777 5.48 -0.33 -42.98
N LEU A 778 4.66 -1.35 -42.67
CA LEU A 778 4.93 -2.73 -43.04
C LEU A 778 4.89 -2.90 -44.56
N LYS A 779 6.04 -3.26 -45.15
CA LYS A 779 6.21 -3.52 -46.59
C LYS A 779 6.19 -5.00 -46.92
N THR A 780 6.64 -5.84 -46.00
CA THR A 780 6.63 -7.30 -46.17
C THR A 780 6.13 -7.97 -44.91
N LEU A 781 5.14 -8.84 -45.09
CA LEU A 781 4.59 -9.70 -44.06
C LEU A 781 4.63 -11.15 -44.53
N ASP A 782 5.45 -11.97 -43.86
CA ASP A 782 5.47 -13.41 -44.01
C ASP A 782 4.98 -14.08 -42.73
N CYS A 783 3.77 -14.64 -42.80
CA CYS A 783 3.14 -15.38 -41.71
C CYS A 783 2.80 -16.82 -42.14
N ARG A 784 3.49 -17.36 -43.14
CA ARG A 784 3.24 -18.72 -43.66
C ARG A 784 3.35 -19.80 -42.59
N SER A 785 2.67 -20.92 -42.79
CA SER A 785 2.76 -22.10 -41.92
C SER A 785 2.49 -21.74 -40.45
N ASN A 786 1.34 -21.13 -40.20
CA ASN A 786 0.80 -20.80 -38.88
C ASN A 786 -0.63 -21.36 -38.77
N LYS A 787 -1.44 -20.85 -37.83
CA LYS A 787 -2.84 -21.27 -37.61
C LYS A 787 -3.81 -20.09 -37.66
N LEU A 788 -3.49 -19.06 -38.43
CA LEU A 788 -4.30 -17.85 -38.54
C LEU A 788 -5.64 -18.16 -39.22
N THR A 789 -6.75 -17.77 -38.62
CA THR A 789 -8.10 -17.91 -39.21
C THR A 789 -8.60 -16.64 -39.86
N ALA A 790 -8.04 -15.49 -39.48
CA ALA A 790 -8.32 -14.18 -40.04
C ALA A 790 -7.09 -13.29 -39.93
N ILE A 791 -7.02 -12.27 -40.79
CA ILE A 791 -6.02 -11.23 -40.79
C ILE A 791 -6.65 -9.95 -41.33
N ASP A 792 -6.45 -8.82 -40.64
CA ASP A 792 -6.90 -7.51 -41.09
C ASP A 792 -5.68 -6.71 -41.56
N LEU A 793 -5.66 -6.37 -42.84
CA LEU A 793 -4.58 -5.63 -43.51
C LEU A 793 -4.99 -4.20 -43.89
N SER A 794 -6.17 -3.73 -43.45
CA SER A 794 -6.76 -2.45 -43.86
C SER A 794 -5.88 -1.22 -43.55
N ASN A 795 -5.03 -1.32 -42.52
CA ASN A 795 -4.12 -0.25 -42.11
C ASN A 795 -2.70 -0.36 -42.69
N ASN A 796 -2.36 -1.45 -43.39
CA ASN A 796 -1.03 -1.70 -43.93
C ASN A 796 -0.98 -1.29 -45.42
N THR A 797 -1.26 -0.01 -45.69
CA THR A 797 -1.40 0.52 -47.04
C THR A 797 -0.09 0.51 -47.85
N GLU A 798 1.05 0.46 -47.17
CA GLU A 798 2.39 0.35 -47.77
C GLU A 798 2.84 -1.10 -48.04
N LEU A 799 1.96 -2.09 -47.84
CA LEU A 799 2.31 -3.50 -47.99
C LEU A 799 2.58 -3.85 -49.45
N GLU A 800 3.81 -4.26 -49.74
CA GLU A 800 4.28 -4.63 -51.08
C GLU A 800 4.21 -6.15 -51.30
N SER A 801 4.50 -6.95 -50.27
CA SER A 801 4.48 -8.41 -50.35
C SER A 801 3.80 -9.04 -49.13
N PHE A 802 2.88 -9.96 -49.39
CA PHE A 802 2.14 -10.70 -48.37
C PHE A 802 2.19 -12.20 -48.60
N HIS A 803 2.78 -12.95 -47.66
CA HIS A 803 2.84 -14.40 -47.69
C HIS A 803 2.06 -14.99 -46.51
N CYS A 804 0.93 -15.63 -46.81
CA CYS A 804 0.02 -16.21 -45.81
C CYS A 804 -0.32 -17.68 -46.08
N SER A 805 0.42 -18.33 -46.97
CA SER A 805 0.25 -19.74 -47.30
C SER A 805 0.29 -20.64 -46.07
N GLU A 806 -0.39 -21.78 -46.12
CA GLU A 806 -0.45 -22.76 -45.02
C GLU A 806 -0.96 -22.14 -43.71
N ASN A 807 -2.15 -21.53 -43.77
CA ASN A 807 -2.91 -21.06 -42.62
C ASN A 807 -4.35 -21.59 -42.72
N ALA A 808 -5.28 -21.03 -41.94
CA ALA A 808 -6.69 -21.39 -41.94
C ALA A 808 -7.59 -20.20 -42.37
N LEU A 809 -7.07 -19.29 -43.19
CA LEU A 809 -7.83 -18.11 -43.65
C LEU A 809 -9.00 -18.56 -44.54
N SER A 810 -10.20 -18.05 -44.27
CA SER A 810 -11.40 -18.30 -45.09
C SER A 810 -11.78 -17.13 -46.00
N THR A 811 -11.29 -15.93 -45.68
CA THR A 811 -11.54 -14.69 -46.41
C THR A 811 -10.28 -13.82 -46.35
N LEU A 812 -10.08 -12.96 -47.34
CA LEU A 812 -9.00 -11.99 -47.35
C LEU A 812 -9.42 -10.78 -48.19
N ASP A 813 -9.34 -9.58 -47.59
CA ASP A 813 -9.61 -8.31 -48.26
C ASP A 813 -8.29 -7.56 -48.46
N LEU A 814 -7.98 -7.25 -49.71
CA LEU A 814 -6.76 -6.55 -50.13
C LEU A 814 -7.05 -5.18 -50.74
N SER A 815 -8.30 -4.70 -50.66
CA SER A 815 -8.76 -3.47 -51.31
C SER A 815 -8.04 -2.20 -50.83
N HIS A 816 -7.40 -2.26 -49.66
CA HIS A 816 -6.67 -1.15 -49.03
C HIS A 816 -5.15 -1.22 -49.26
N ASN A 817 -4.62 -2.30 -49.86
CA ASN A 817 -3.19 -2.52 -50.04
C ASN A 817 -2.76 -2.16 -51.47
N SER A 818 -2.76 -0.86 -51.80
CA SER A 818 -2.51 -0.37 -53.16
C SER A 818 -1.13 -0.72 -53.72
N GLU A 819 -0.13 -0.85 -52.84
CA GLU A 819 1.25 -1.14 -53.23
C GLU A 819 1.54 -2.64 -53.43
N LEU A 820 0.57 -3.50 -53.10
CA LEU A 820 0.76 -4.96 -53.10
C LEU A 820 1.09 -5.44 -54.52
N ASN A 821 2.17 -6.20 -54.62
CA ASN A 821 2.66 -6.78 -55.88
C ASN A 821 2.90 -8.28 -55.80
N SER A 822 2.94 -8.87 -54.60
CA SER A 822 3.17 -10.30 -54.41
C SER A 822 2.24 -10.87 -53.33
N LEU A 823 1.52 -11.93 -53.65
CA LEU A 823 0.60 -12.63 -52.74
C LEU A 823 0.78 -14.16 -52.83
N TYR A 824 1.25 -14.78 -51.74
CA TYR A 824 1.33 -16.24 -51.64
C TYR A 824 0.30 -16.75 -50.65
N CYS A 825 -0.74 -17.43 -51.13
CA CYS A 825 -1.93 -17.72 -50.32
C CYS A 825 -2.43 -19.18 -50.41
N TYR A 826 -1.66 -20.09 -51.03
CA TYR A 826 -2.00 -21.51 -51.11
C TYR A 826 -2.14 -22.19 -49.73
N GLY A 827 -2.87 -23.30 -49.67
CA GLY A 827 -3.01 -24.07 -48.42
C GLY A 827 -3.76 -23.33 -47.31
N ASN A 828 -4.74 -22.51 -47.69
CA ASN A 828 -5.71 -21.86 -46.80
C ASN A 828 -7.10 -22.48 -46.96
N ASN A 829 -8.08 -22.05 -46.18
CA ASN A 829 -9.46 -22.54 -46.26
C ASN A 829 -10.36 -21.67 -47.15
N PHE A 830 -9.82 -21.19 -48.28
CA PHE A 830 -10.59 -20.38 -49.21
C PHE A 830 -11.58 -21.23 -50.02
N THR A 831 -12.82 -20.78 -50.10
CA THR A 831 -13.80 -21.29 -51.07
C THR A 831 -13.58 -20.64 -52.43
N THR A 832 -14.21 -21.18 -53.48
CA THR A 832 -14.19 -20.54 -54.81
C THR A 832 -14.70 -19.09 -54.76
N ALA A 833 -15.79 -18.84 -54.04
CA ALA A 833 -16.32 -17.49 -53.85
C ALA A 833 -15.32 -16.56 -53.13
N ALA A 834 -14.64 -17.05 -52.09
CA ALA A 834 -13.63 -16.27 -51.38
C ALA A 834 -12.42 -15.95 -52.28
N LEU A 835 -12.00 -16.88 -53.14
CA LEU A 835 -10.93 -16.62 -54.11
C LEU A 835 -11.33 -15.58 -55.16
N ASP A 836 -12.57 -15.63 -55.66
CA ASP A 836 -13.11 -14.59 -56.55
C ASP A 836 -13.15 -13.22 -55.85
N ASP A 837 -13.60 -13.16 -54.60
CA ASP A 837 -13.59 -11.94 -53.79
C ASP A 837 -12.14 -11.41 -53.59
N ILE A 838 -11.17 -12.30 -53.37
CA ILE A 838 -9.73 -11.94 -53.30
C ILE A 838 -9.29 -11.31 -54.61
N TYR A 839 -9.56 -11.94 -55.76
CA TYR A 839 -9.18 -11.39 -57.07
C TYR A 839 -9.83 -10.02 -57.32
N CYS A 840 -11.07 -9.85 -56.84
CA CYS A 840 -11.77 -8.57 -56.89
C CYS A 840 -11.24 -7.51 -55.93
N SER A 841 -10.62 -7.90 -54.82
CA SER A 841 -9.96 -6.98 -53.89
C SER A 841 -8.52 -6.62 -54.28
N LEU A 842 -7.85 -7.40 -55.14
CA LEU A 842 -6.48 -7.09 -55.60
C LEU A 842 -6.38 -5.67 -56.16
N PRO A 843 -5.26 -4.94 -55.92
CA PRO A 843 -5.08 -3.61 -56.45
C PRO A 843 -4.92 -3.64 -57.97
N ASN A 844 -5.40 -2.60 -58.65
CA ASN A 844 -5.21 -2.44 -60.09
C ASN A 844 -3.78 -1.95 -60.37
N ARG A 845 -3.00 -2.78 -61.07
CA ARG A 845 -1.60 -2.49 -61.44
C ARG A 845 -1.44 -2.15 -62.92
N GLY A 846 -2.51 -1.72 -63.58
CA GLY A 846 -2.47 -1.24 -64.97
C GLY A 846 -1.48 -0.08 -65.14
N GLY A 847 -0.49 -0.24 -66.03
CA GLY A 847 0.57 0.74 -66.26
C GLY A 847 1.84 0.58 -65.41
N GLN A 848 1.88 -0.38 -64.47
CA GLN A 848 3.09 -0.73 -63.72
C GLN A 848 3.99 -1.66 -64.55
N ALA A 849 5.32 -1.46 -64.46
CA ALA A 849 6.31 -2.26 -65.19
C ALA A 849 6.44 -3.71 -64.68
N ILE A 850 6.06 -3.95 -63.42
CA ILE A 850 6.14 -5.26 -62.77
C ILE A 850 4.72 -5.82 -62.64
N ILE A 851 4.48 -6.95 -63.31
CA ILE A 851 3.26 -7.75 -63.21
C ILE A 851 3.14 -8.24 -61.77
N GLY A 852 1.96 -8.08 -61.15
CA GLY A 852 1.71 -8.61 -59.82
C GLY A 852 1.67 -10.13 -59.82
N LEU A 853 2.10 -10.78 -58.74
CA LEU A 853 2.18 -12.23 -58.65
C LEU A 853 1.22 -12.76 -57.58
N ILE A 854 0.31 -13.65 -57.96
CA ILE A 854 -0.55 -14.36 -57.01
C ILE A 854 -0.37 -15.87 -57.15
N GLN A 855 -0.08 -16.54 -56.03
CA GLN A 855 0.17 -17.98 -55.97
C GLN A 855 -0.83 -18.66 -55.03
N PRO A 856 -2.04 -19.01 -55.54
CA PRO A 856 -3.10 -19.64 -54.77
C PRO A 856 -2.95 -21.16 -54.67
N LEU A 857 -2.03 -21.76 -55.43
CA LEU A 857 -1.75 -23.21 -55.41
C LEU A 857 -0.24 -23.45 -55.27
N LEU A 858 0.12 -24.52 -54.55
CA LEU A 858 1.51 -24.95 -54.42
C LEU A 858 2.06 -25.45 -55.77
N ASN A 859 1.36 -26.41 -56.37
CA ASN A 859 1.67 -27.00 -57.67
C ASN A 859 0.42 -27.58 -58.35
N ALA A 860 0.57 -28.18 -59.54
CA ALA A 860 -0.52 -28.70 -60.36
C ALA A 860 -1.30 -29.89 -59.76
N SER A 861 -0.83 -30.43 -58.63
CA SER A 861 -1.47 -31.52 -57.87
C SER A 861 -2.08 -31.03 -56.54
N SER A 862 -2.13 -29.72 -56.31
CA SER A 862 -2.68 -29.15 -55.08
C SER A 862 -4.16 -29.55 -54.88
N PRO A 863 -4.61 -29.86 -53.65
CA PRO A 863 -5.98 -30.31 -53.38
C PRO A 863 -7.04 -29.24 -53.71
N ASP A 864 -6.70 -27.96 -53.57
CA ASP A 864 -7.63 -26.85 -53.86
C ASP A 864 -7.65 -26.44 -55.35
N LYS A 865 -7.00 -27.21 -56.22
CA LYS A 865 -6.92 -26.91 -57.67
C LYS A 865 -8.30 -26.71 -58.28
N ASP A 866 -9.25 -27.60 -58.00
CA ASP A 866 -10.59 -27.52 -58.59
C ASP A 866 -11.32 -26.26 -58.12
N LYS A 867 -11.12 -25.83 -56.87
CA LYS A 867 -11.68 -24.57 -56.36
C LYS A 867 -11.10 -23.36 -57.08
N VAL A 868 -9.79 -23.34 -57.31
CA VAL A 868 -9.09 -22.26 -58.03
C VAL A 868 -9.50 -22.24 -59.50
N LEU A 869 -9.60 -23.38 -60.18
CA LEU A 869 -10.07 -23.43 -61.58
C LEU A 869 -11.55 -23.09 -61.73
N ALA A 870 -12.36 -23.20 -60.67
CA ALA A 870 -13.76 -22.76 -60.66
C ALA A 870 -13.95 -21.23 -60.50
N THR A 871 -12.88 -20.48 -60.22
CA THR A 871 -12.92 -19.01 -60.13
C THR A 871 -12.88 -18.35 -61.52
N ASN A 872 -13.12 -17.04 -61.59
CA ASN A 872 -12.79 -16.22 -62.75
C ASN A 872 -11.41 -15.56 -62.59
N GLY A 873 -10.35 -16.29 -62.95
CA GLY A 873 -8.97 -15.77 -62.95
C GLY A 873 -8.75 -14.50 -63.78
N ASN A 874 -9.63 -14.18 -64.74
CA ASN A 874 -9.53 -12.94 -65.51
C ASN A 874 -9.66 -11.70 -64.63
N ASN A 875 -10.38 -11.78 -63.51
CA ASN A 875 -10.52 -10.66 -62.57
C ASN A 875 -9.16 -10.16 -62.06
N ALA A 876 -8.22 -11.08 -61.80
CA ALA A 876 -6.86 -10.75 -61.44
C ALA A 876 -6.03 -10.34 -62.67
N ALA A 877 -6.13 -11.08 -63.78
CA ALA A 877 -5.39 -10.80 -65.01
C ALA A 877 -5.65 -9.39 -65.56
N THR A 878 -6.91 -8.92 -65.57
CA THR A 878 -7.26 -7.56 -66.03
C THR A 878 -6.67 -6.44 -65.17
N LYS A 879 -6.28 -6.77 -63.93
CA LYS A 879 -5.60 -5.87 -63.01
C LYS A 879 -4.07 -5.98 -63.08
N ASN A 880 -3.55 -6.65 -64.11
CA ASN A 880 -2.11 -6.90 -64.33
C ASN A 880 -1.48 -7.81 -63.25
N TRP A 881 -2.20 -8.89 -62.88
CA TRP A 881 -1.70 -9.95 -62.00
C TRP A 881 -1.60 -11.30 -62.73
N ALA A 882 -0.47 -12.00 -62.56
CA ALA A 882 -0.25 -13.35 -63.03
C ALA A 882 -0.61 -14.37 -61.94
N LEU A 883 -1.48 -15.34 -62.28
CA LEU A 883 -1.79 -16.47 -61.41
C LEU A 883 -0.84 -17.62 -61.74
N THR A 884 0.03 -17.99 -60.80
CA THR A 884 1.03 -19.05 -61.02
C THR A 884 1.08 -20.06 -59.89
N TYR A 885 1.71 -21.19 -60.13
CA TYR A 885 2.04 -22.16 -59.08
C TYR A 885 3.27 -21.68 -58.29
N TYR A 886 3.24 -21.84 -56.96
CA TYR A 886 4.37 -21.49 -56.09
C TYR A 886 5.66 -22.26 -56.43
N GLU A 887 5.55 -23.54 -56.81
CA GLU A 887 6.70 -24.44 -56.98
C GLU A 887 7.59 -24.09 -58.17
N ASN A 888 7.02 -23.59 -59.26
CA ASN A 888 7.73 -23.45 -60.53
C ASN A 888 7.34 -22.22 -61.36
N ASP A 889 6.53 -21.32 -60.79
CA ASP A 889 6.02 -20.11 -61.43
C ASP A 889 5.25 -20.34 -62.75
N ALA A 890 4.85 -21.58 -63.05
CA ALA A 890 4.07 -21.87 -64.24
C ALA A 890 2.66 -21.27 -64.11
N GLU A 891 2.17 -20.68 -65.20
CA GLU A 891 0.85 -20.03 -65.24
C GLU A 891 -0.28 -21.04 -65.04
N ILE A 892 -1.24 -20.69 -64.19
CA ILE A 892 -2.46 -21.46 -63.98
C ILE A 892 -3.43 -21.11 -65.12
N THR A 893 -3.86 -22.11 -65.88
CA THR A 893 -4.79 -21.95 -67.01
C THR A 893 -6.00 -22.88 -66.86
N GLY A 894 -7.07 -22.62 -67.63
CA GLY A 894 -8.28 -23.47 -67.62
C GLY A 894 -9.36 -23.04 -66.61
N PHE A 895 -9.44 -21.75 -66.27
CA PHE A 895 -10.51 -21.20 -65.44
C PHE A 895 -11.89 -21.38 -66.07
N THR A 896 -12.88 -21.75 -65.26
CA THR A 896 -14.26 -22.05 -65.67
C THR A 896 -15.31 -21.11 -65.07
N GLY A 897 -14.92 -20.33 -64.05
CA GLY A 897 -15.81 -19.39 -63.37
C GLY A 897 -16.13 -18.15 -64.20
N THR A 898 -17.31 -17.58 -63.96
CA THR A 898 -17.82 -16.38 -64.68
C THR A 898 -18.06 -15.19 -63.77
N HIS A 899 -17.63 -15.23 -62.50
CA HIS A 899 -17.82 -14.16 -61.53
C HIS A 899 -17.11 -12.87 -61.98
N GLN A 900 -17.79 -11.72 -62.04
CA GLN A 900 -17.19 -10.44 -62.46
C GLN A 900 -17.11 -9.47 -61.27
N CYS A 901 -15.97 -8.80 -61.13
CA CYS A 901 -15.79 -7.78 -60.09
C CYS A 901 -16.65 -6.55 -60.39
N GLY A 902 -17.46 -6.11 -59.42
CA GLY A 902 -18.24 -4.87 -59.54
C GLY A 902 -19.69 -5.03 -60.04
N GLY A 903 -20.38 -6.12 -59.70
CA GLY A 903 -21.84 -6.19 -59.82
C GLY A 903 -22.53 -5.27 -58.81
N GLY A 904 -22.60 -3.98 -59.13
CA GLY A 904 -23.13 -2.91 -58.29
C GLY A 904 -24.55 -3.17 -57.77
N THR A 905 -24.81 -2.59 -56.62
CA THR A 905 -26.06 -2.59 -55.85
C THR A 905 -27.20 -1.78 -56.49
N GLY A 906 -27.24 -1.66 -57.82
CA GLY A 906 -28.23 -0.87 -58.57
C GLY A 906 -29.34 -1.74 -59.17
N ILE A 907 -30.60 -1.40 -58.91
CA ILE A 907 -31.78 -2.01 -59.55
C ILE A 907 -31.85 -1.71 -61.07
N ASP A 908 -31.02 -0.80 -61.59
CA ASP A 908 -31.07 -0.36 -63.00
C ASP A 908 -30.38 -1.29 -64.02
N GLU A 909 -29.72 -2.38 -63.61
CA GLU A 909 -29.11 -3.36 -64.54
C GLU A 909 -29.90 -4.67 -64.70
N THR A 910 -31.23 -4.62 -64.61
CA THR A 910 -32.07 -5.84 -64.78
C THR A 910 -32.65 -6.04 -66.18
N LYS A 911 -32.30 -5.20 -67.17
CA LYS A 911 -32.84 -5.35 -68.53
C LYS A 911 -32.24 -6.49 -69.35
N ASP A 912 -31.03 -6.97 -69.00
CA ASP A 912 -30.30 -7.96 -69.81
C ASP A 912 -29.78 -9.19 -69.02
N LEU A 913 -30.24 -9.42 -67.78
CA LEU A 913 -29.84 -10.61 -67.02
C LEU A 913 -30.67 -11.85 -67.42
N LEU A 914 -29.97 -12.95 -67.75
CA LEU A 914 -30.57 -14.26 -68.04
C LEU A 914 -31.39 -14.77 -66.84
N SER A 915 -32.62 -15.23 -67.09
CA SER A 915 -33.52 -15.74 -66.04
C SER A 915 -32.98 -17.01 -65.37
N LEU A 916 -32.94 -17.03 -64.04
CA LEU A 916 -32.61 -18.22 -63.24
C LEU A 916 -33.86 -19.09 -63.03
N ALA A 917 -33.81 -20.39 -63.33
CA ALA A 917 -34.92 -21.31 -63.09
C ALA A 917 -34.80 -21.92 -61.67
N VAL A 918 -35.85 -21.81 -60.87
CA VAL A 918 -35.86 -22.24 -59.46
C VAL A 918 -37.13 -23.00 -59.10
N TYR A 919 -37.04 -23.99 -58.20
CA TYR A 919 -38.18 -24.81 -57.78
C TYR A 919 -38.01 -25.44 -56.37
N PRO A 920 -39.10 -25.65 -55.63
CA PRO A 920 -40.44 -25.10 -55.87
C PRO A 920 -40.45 -23.57 -55.63
N ASN A 921 -41.37 -22.86 -56.29
CA ASN A 921 -41.63 -21.44 -56.05
C ASN A 921 -43.14 -21.18 -56.18
N PRO A 922 -43.90 -21.02 -55.07
CA PRO A 922 -43.44 -20.74 -53.72
C PRO A 922 -42.63 -21.86 -53.04
N VAL A 923 -41.68 -21.50 -52.18
CA VAL A 923 -40.77 -22.40 -51.46
C VAL A 923 -41.09 -22.41 -49.97
N LYS A 924 -41.05 -23.59 -49.33
CA LYS A 924 -41.24 -23.73 -47.89
C LYS A 924 -39.91 -23.87 -47.13
N ASP A 925 -39.10 -24.87 -47.48
CA ASP A 925 -37.90 -25.21 -46.70
C ASP A 925 -36.61 -25.20 -47.53
N ILE A 926 -36.62 -25.80 -48.73
CA ILE A 926 -35.43 -25.90 -49.59
C ILE A 926 -35.77 -25.38 -50.99
N LEU A 927 -34.97 -24.42 -51.47
CA LEU A 927 -35.04 -23.89 -52.83
C LEU A 927 -33.96 -24.57 -53.68
N ASN A 928 -34.33 -25.14 -54.82
CA ASN A 928 -33.41 -25.75 -55.78
C ASN A 928 -33.25 -24.87 -57.02
N ILE A 929 -32.04 -24.86 -57.58
CA ILE A 929 -31.70 -24.19 -58.84
C ILE A 929 -31.72 -25.24 -59.97
N ALA A 930 -32.56 -25.04 -60.98
CA ALA A 930 -32.65 -25.94 -62.14
C ALA A 930 -31.55 -25.60 -63.14
N THR A 931 -30.46 -26.37 -63.11
CA THR A 931 -29.31 -26.24 -64.01
C THR A 931 -28.65 -27.60 -64.25
N ASP A 932 -28.08 -27.77 -65.46
CA ASP A 932 -27.27 -28.91 -65.88
C ASP A 932 -25.79 -28.77 -65.46
N LYS A 933 -25.40 -27.59 -64.98
CA LYS A 933 -24.06 -27.26 -64.45
C LYS A 933 -24.09 -27.07 -62.93
N PRO A 934 -23.02 -27.39 -62.20
CA PRO A 934 -22.91 -27.10 -60.77
C PRO A 934 -23.10 -25.61 -60.49
N VAL A 935 -23.88 -25.28 -59.45
CA VAL A 935 -24.06 -23.90 -58.98
C VAL A 935 -23.01 -23.62 -57.91
N HIS A 936 -22.23 -22.58 -58.13
CA HIS A 936 -21.07 -22.29 -57.28
C HIS A 936 -21.40 -21.33 -56.15
N ASN A 937 -22.33 -20.41 -56.36
CA ASN A 937 -22.75 -19.45 -55.34
C ASN A 937 -24.24 -19.10 -55.48
N ILE A 938 -25.02 -19.34 -54.44
CA ILE A 938 -26.42 -18.94 -54.29
C ILE A 938 -26.47 -17.88 -53.19
N ARG A 939 -27.00 -16.69 -53.49
CA ARG A 939 -27.24 -15.63 -52.50
C ARG A 939 -28.70 -15.19 -52.55
N ILE A 940 -29.32 -15.06 -51.39
CA ILE A 940 -30.70 -14.60 -51.23
C ILE A 940 -30.68 -13.22 -50.60
N TYR A 941 -31.42 -12.30 -51.21
CA TYR A 941 -31.57 -10.93 -50.75
C TYR A 941 -33.03 -10.65 -50.41
N ASN A 942 -33.25 -9.90 -49.33
CA ASN A 942 -34.57 -9.35 -49.02
C ASN A 942 -34.92 -8.19 -49.97
N VAL A 943 -36.14 -7.65 -49.85
CA VAL A 943 -36.63 -6.53 -50.67
C VAL A 943 -35.84 -5.21 -50.50
N TYR A 944 -35.01 -5.11 -49.46
CA TYR A 944 -34.12 -3.97 -49.22
C TYR A 944 -32.72 -4.17 -49.81
N GLY A 945 -32.48 -5.28 -50.51
CA GLY A 945 -31.17 -5.62 -51.08
C GLY A 945 -30.15 -6.16 -50.07
N THR A 946 -30.57 -6.47 -48.85
CA THR A 946 -29.70 -7.09 -47.83
C THR A 946 -29.60 -8.59 -48.07
N GLU A 947 -28.39 -9.14 -48.07
CA GLU A 947 -28.17 -10.59 -48.12
C GLU A 947 -28.68 -11.24 -46.83
N VAL A 948 -29.53 -12.25 -46.95
CA VAL A 948 -30.21 -12.93 -45.83
C VAL A 948 -29.95 -14.43 -45.76
N ALA A 949 -29.45 -15.04 -46.84
CA ALA A 949 -28.97 -16.41 -46.85
C ALA A 949 -28.00 -16.62 -48.02
N HIS A 950 -27.02 -17.52 -47.87
CA HIS A 950 -26.19 -17.97 -48.98
C HIS A 950 -25.88 -19.47 -48.88
N ALA A 951 -25.49 -20.05 -50.01
CA ALA A 951 -24.98 -21.41 -50.10
C ALA A 951 -23.97 -21.49 -51.24
N THR A 952 -22.91 -22.27 -51.08
CA THR A 952 -21.82 -22.41 -52.07
C THR A 952 -21.67 -23.86 -52.50
N ASP A 953 -21.28 -24.06 -53.76
CA ASP A 953 -21.00 -25.38 -54.35
C ASP A 953 -22.15 -26.40 -54.18
N THR A 954 -23.38 -25.90 -54.30
CA THR A 954 -24.61 -26.69 -54.18
C THR A 954 -25.70 -26.12 -55.08
N ASN A 955 -26.52 -27.01 -55.65
CA ASN A 955 -27.67 -26.63 -56.47
C ASN A 955 -28.93 -26.35 -55.62
N SER A 956 -28.79 -26.29 -54.29
CA SER A 956 -29.91 -26.08 -53.37
C SER A 956 -29.50 -25.25 -52.16
N ILE A 957 -30.46 -24.50 -51.61
CA ILE A 957 -30.28 -23.68 -50.40
C ILE A 957 -31.44 -23.88 -49.43
N ASN A 958 -31.12 -24.04 -48.15
CA ASN A 958 -32.12 -24.09 -47.08
C ASN A 958 -32.59 -22.67 -46.73
N VAL A 959 -33.90 -22.44 -46.85
CA VAL A 959 -34.57 -21.16 -46.59
C VAL A 959 -35.62 -21.26 -45.49
N SER A 960 -35.70 -22.39 -44.76
CA SER A 960 -36.71 -22.63 -43.73
C SER A 960 -36.67 -21.61 -42.59
N HIS A 961 -35.51 -20.99 -42.39
CA HIS A 961 -35.27 -19.96 -41.37
C HIS A 961 -35.71 -18.55 -41.79
N LEU A 962 -36.07 -18.35 -43.07
CA LEU A 962 -36.53 -17.04 -43.57
C LEU A 962 -38.03 -16.85 -43.31
N PRO A 963 -38.47 -15.64 -42.89
CA PRO A 963 -39.89 -15.30 -42.78
C PRO A 963 -40.65 -15.45 -44.11
N ALA A 964 -41.97 -15.63 -44.04
CA ALA A 964 -42.82 -15.60 -45.23
C ALA A 964 -42.70 -14.24 -45.94
N GLY A 965 -42.46 -14.25 -47.25
CA GLY A 965 -42.15 -13.02 -47.97
C GLY A 965 -41.59 -13.21 -49.38
N VAL A 966 -41.29 -12.09 -50.03
CA VAL A 966 -40.68 -12.06 -51.38
C VAL A 966 -39.18 -11.82 -51.24
N TYR A 967 -38.39 -12.65 -51.90
CA TYR A 967 -36.93 -12.56 -51.92
C TYR A 967 -36.40 -12.59 -53.36
N MET A 968 -35.20 -12.07 -53.54
CA MET A 968 -34.43 -12.22 -54.79
C MET A 968 -33.31 -13.21 -54.55
N VAL A 969 -33.23 -14.26 -55.37
CA VAL A 969 -32.10 -15.19 -55.39
C VAL A 969 -31.22 -14.87 -56.58
N ARG A 970 -29.91 -14.83 -56.35
CA ARG A 970 -28.87 -14.69 -57.37
C ARG A 970 -27.99 -15.93 -57.34
N ALA A 971 -27.79 -16.53 -58.50
CA ALA A 971 -26.85 -17.64 -58.65
C ALA A 971 -26.12 -17.53 -59.98
N ASP A 972 -24.78 -17.58 -59.94
CA ASP A 972 -23.87 -17.54 -61.10
C ASP A 972 -24.23 -16.45 -62.13
N GLY A 973 -24.49 -15.24 -61.64
CA GLY A 973 -24.81 -14.08 -62.47
C GLY A 973 -26.26 -14.01 -62.98
N LYS A 974 -27.08 -15.03 -62.73
CA LYS A 974 -28.53 -15.03 -63.04
C LYS A 974 -29.35 -14.72 -61.79
N VAL A 975 -30.57 -14.21 -61.98
CA VAL A 975 -31.47 -13.84 -60.87
C VAL A 975 -32.87 -14.44 -61.04
N ALA A 976 -33.52 -14.73 -59.92
CA ALA A 976 -34.94 -15.09 -59.85
C ALA A 976 -35.62 -14.46 -58.64
N ARG A 977 -36.91 -14.15 -58.78
CA ARG A 977 -37.78 -13.80 -57.65
C ARG A 977 -38.37 -15.07 -57.06
N ILE A 978 -38.26 -15.24 -55.74
CA ILE A 978 -38.87 -16.35 -55.00
C ILE A 978 -39.88 -15.86 -53.97
N ILE A 979 -40.90 -16.67 -53.73
CA ILE A 979 -41.91 -16.46 -52.69
C ILE A 979 -41.67 -17.52 -51.61
N LYS A 980 -41.34 -17.10 -50.39
CA LYS A 980 -41.24 -17.96 -49.20
C LYS A 980 -42.62 -18.03 -48.53
N GLU A 981 -43.14 -19.24 -48.35
CA GLU A 981 -44.39 -19.49 -47.61
C GLU A 981 -44.25 -19.36 -46.10
#